data_AF-A0A9E3FF22-F1
#
_entry.id   AF-A0A9E3FF22-F1
#
_cell.length_a   1.000
_cell.length_b   1.000
_cell.length_c   1.000
_cell.angle_alpha   90.00
_cell.angle_beta   90.00
_cell.angle_gamma   90.00
#
_symmetry.space_group_name_H-M   'P 1'
#
loop_
_entity.id
_entity.type
_entity.pdbx_description
1 polymer ?
#
loop_
_entity_poly.entity_id
_entity_poly.type
_entity_poly.pdbx_seq_one_letter_code
_entity_poly.pdbx_strand_id
1 'polypeptide(L)'
;MLDGETVVERGRAPKSSSVVGKVLYAVLFVAVLPALLLAWAFVTDASVPLPVVGSPLVGVAVSVCGGVLMLSGMAALMVYGKGLPMNAYPPARYVTRGAYRLTAHPIYAGFSILCVGAAVAADSPAGLWLVSPVVMLGCVALVQGFEKHDLQRRFGHSDVKPLIRLPGDEAGRPTFADVISVYVLVLLPWLILYEAVRLIGVPKDAFVAYFPFEKYIPVYEATELVYASTYALVLLAPLVARTRRDLREFAIRGLFATGLVTLLFLVVPLVAPPRPFVPRGPLGELLTWERALDTPAAAFPSFHVVWALLAARAYAARARSWRFVWWGWAVAVSLSCVTTGMHAVVDVAAGFVTFLFVTRFAAVWEAARGLTERVANSWREWRVGPVRIINHGLYAGAGAFVSLSIFGALAGADHVVAMLVIATSILVASALWAQLVEGSPSLLRPYGWYGGVIGAVLGVAVAGLLGADPWLLAGACCVAAPWLQAVGRLRCLVQGCCHGREAPASVGIRYTHPRSRVCKLSGLAGVPVHPTPLYSILSNVVIAVVVARLWQLRASLSLVVGVYLILTGLARFVEESYRGEPQTAVRAGLKLYQWMAILSVVAGVSVTMIVGAPSAPEIQFNRASVAAAFCFGLFAWFALGVDFPDSNRRFARLA
;
A
#
# COMPACT_ATOMS: atom_id res chain seq x y z
N MET A 1 -45.27 -0.50 -33.44
CA MET A 1 -44.89 0.47 -32.39
C MET A 1 -44.81 -0.32 -31.10
N LEU A 2 -43.69 -0.99 -30.77
CA LEU A 2 -42.44 -0.45 -30.21
C LEU A 2 -42.75 0.40 -28.96
N ASP A 3 -42.38 0.05 -27.72
CA ASP A 3 -41.12 -0.55 -27.29
C ASP A 3 -41.24 -1.61 -26.17
N GLY A 4 -40.51 -2.70 -26.37
CA GLY A 4 -40.32 -3.77 -25.39
C GLY A 4 -39.10 -3.52 -24.51
N GLU A 5 -39.28 -3.78 -23.22
CA GLU A 5 -38.20 -3.86 -22.24
C GLU A 5 -37.25 -5.00 -22.60
N THR A 6 -36.09 -4.63 -23.15
CA THR A 6 -34.99 -5.57 -23.39
C THR A 6 -34.25 -5.82 -22.07
N VAL A 7 -34.71 -6.84 -21.34
CA VAL A 7 -33.89 -7.50 -20.32
C VAL A 7 -32.73 -8.18 -21.05
N VAL A 8 -31.56 -7.55 -21.03
CA VAL A 8 -30.34 -8.15 -21.58
C VAL A 8 -29.87 -9.25 -20.61
N GLU A 9 -30.40 -10.46 -20.76
CA GLU A 9 -29.77 -11.68 -20.24
C GLU A 9 -28.49 -11.96 -21.03
N ARG A 10 -27.36 -11.39 -20.59
CA ARG A 10 -26.02 -11.81 -21.06
C ARG A 10 -25.22 -12.35 -19.88
N GLY A 11 -25.22 -13.67 -19.73
CA GLY A 11 -24.34 -14.37 -18.79
C GLY A 11 -24.74 -15.83 -18.61
N ARG A 12 -24.09 -16.71 -19.37
CA ARG A 12 -24.22 -18.18 -19.31
C ARG A 12 -24.19 -18.65 -17.84
N ALA A 13 -25.27 -19.29 -17.37
CA ALA A 13 -25.33 -19.87 -16.04
C ALA A 13 -24.16 -20.87 -15.82
N PRO A 14 -23.47 -20.84 -14.67
CA PRO A 14 -22.43 -21.82 -14.39
C PRO A 14 -23.05 -23.23 -14.30
N LYS A 15 -22.31 -24.23 -14.81
CA LYS A 15 -22.60 -25.67 -14.65
C LYS A 15 -23.10 -25.95 -13.23
N SER A 16 -24.14 -26.78 -13.09
CA SER A 16 -24.75 -27.15 -11.80
C SER A 16 -23.68 -27.42 -10.74
N SER A 17 -23.47 -26.48 -9.84
CA SER A 17 -22.50 -26.62 -8.77
C SER A 17 -23.02 -27.64 -7.79
N SER A 18 -22.20 -28.65 -7.47
CA SER A 18 -22.58 -29.67 -6.49
C SER A 18 -22.89 -29.00 -5.15
N VAL A 19 -23.93 -29.48 -4.47
CA VAL A 19 -24.26 -29.03 -3.11
C VAL A 19 -23.03 -29.12 -2.20
N VAL A 20 -22.24 -30.18 -2.37
CA VAL A 20 -20.94 -30.39 -1.71
C VAL A 20 -20.00 -29.19 -1.90
N GLY A 21 -19.83 -28.70 -3.13
CA GLY A 21 -18.96 -27.55 -3.39
C GLY A 21 -19.41 -26.26 -2.71
N LYS A 22 -20.71 -26.04 -2.55
CA LYS A 22 -21.27 -24.89 -1.81
C LYS A 22 -21.05 -25.03 -0.31
N VAL A 23 -21.27 -26.23 0.23
CA VAL A 23 -21.06 -26.53 1.66
C VAL A 23 -19.60 -26.38 2.03
N LEU A 24 -18.67 -26.97 1.27
CA LEU A 24 -17.23 -26.84 1.53
C LEU A 24 -16.77 -25.39 1.49
N TYR A 25 -17.27 -24.61 0.53
CA TYR A 25 -16.97 -23.19 0.46
C TYR A 25 -17.53 -22.42 1.67
N ALA A 26 -18.75 -22.74 2.12
CA ALA A 26 -19.32 -22.14 3.34
C ALA A 26 -18.48 -22.47 4.58
N VAL A 27 -18.11 -23.74 4.77
CA VAL A 27 -17.27 -24.20 5.88
C VAL A 27 -15.92 -23.50 5.88
N LEU A 28 -15.31 -23.30 4.70
CA LEU A 28 -14.05 -22.58 4.57
C LEU A 28 -14.11 -21.18 5.17
N PHE A 29 -15.16 -20.40 4.87
CA PHE A 29 -15.24 -19.00 5.31
C PHE A 29 -15.90 -18.79 6.68
N VAL A 30 -16.80 -19.69 7.10
CA VAL A 30 -17.53 -19.56 8.38
C VAL A 30 -16.79 -20.23 9.54
N ALA A 31 -16.02 -21.29 9.28
CA ALA A 31 -15.33 -22.04 10.33
C ALA A 31 -13.81 -22.05 10.16
N VAL A 32 -13.30 -22.51 9.02
CA VAL A 32 -11.85 -22.73 8.83
C VAL A 32 -11.08 -21.43 8.84
N LEU A 33 -11.48 -20.43 8.06
CA LEU A 33 -10.79 -19.14 7.99
C LEU A 33 -10.77 -18.42 9.35
N PRO A 34 -11.90 -18.26 10.08
CA PRO A 34 -11.85 -17.70 11.44
C PRO A 34 -10.94 -18.48 12.39
N ALA A 35 -10.97 -19.82 12.36
CA ALA A 35 -10.08 -20.64 13.19
C ALA A 35 -8.59 -20.42 12.85
N LEU A 36 -8.26 -20.30 11.55
CA LEU A 36 -6.89 -19.99 11.12
C LEU A 36 -6.46 -18.58 11.53
N LEU A 37 -7.35 -17.58 11.47
CA LEU A 37 -7.04 -16.22 11.92
C LEU A 37 -6.81 -16.16 13.43
N LEU A 38 -7.62 -16.89 14.22
CA LEU A 38 -7.42 -17.01 15.67
C LEU A 38 -6.12 -17.73 16.01
N ALA A 39 -5.83 -18.85 15.33
CA ALA A 39 -4.58 -19.57 15.51
C ALA A 39 -3.37 -18.70 15.13
N TRP A 40 -3.48 -17.91 14.05
CA TRP A 40 -2.43 -16.98 13.63
C TRP A 40 -2.19 -15.91 14.70
N ALA A 41 -3.24 -15.25 15.19
CA ALA A 41 -3.13 -14.25 16.25
C ALA A 41 -2.48 -14.85 17.51
N PHE A 42 -3.01 -15.97 18.00
CA PHE A 42 -2.52 -16.64 19.20
C PHE A 42 -1.03 -17.01 19.12
N VAL A 43 -0.58 -17.57 18.00
CA VAL A 43 0.83 -17.97 17.82
C VAL A 43 1.76 -16.76 17.69
N THR A 44 1.26 -15.62 17.18
CA THR A 44 2.08 -14.45 16.88
C THR A 44 2.01 -13.34 17.92
N ASP A 45 1.16 -13.45 18.94
CA ASP A 45 0.99 -12.43 20.00
C ASP A 45 2.32 -12.07 20.68
N ALA A 46 3.14 -13.06 21.02
CA ALA A 46 4.45 -12.83 21.65
C ALA A 46 5.45 -12.10 20.73
N SER A 47 5.24 -12.13 19.41
CA SER A 47 6.11 -11.49 18.42
C SER A 47 5.72 -10.04 18.13
N VAL A 48 4.60 -9.55 18.69
CA VAL A 48 4.07 -8.20 18.45
C VAL A 48 4.01 -7.44 19.80
N PRO A 49 5.08 -6.75 20.19
CA PRO A 49 5.18 -6.08 21.50
C PRO A 49 4.48 -4.71 21.49
N LEU A 50 3.22 -4.66 21.06
CA LEU A 50 2.42 -3.44 20.97
C LEU A 50 1.22 -3.52 21.93
N PRO A 51 0.80 -2.40 22.54
CA PRO A 51 -0.32 -2.41 23.46
C PRO A 51 -1.65 -2.64 22.72
N VAL A 52 -2.56 -3.37 23.34
CA VAL A 52 -3.95 -3.44 22.88
C VAL A 52 -4.73 -2.24 23.41
N VAL A 53 -5.58 -1.69 22.57
CA VAL A 53 -6.32 -0.46 22.86
C VAL A 53 -7.78 -0.79 23.14
N GLY A 54 -8.28 -0.31 24.27
CA GLY A 54 -9.68 -0.42 24.67
C GLY A 54 -9.88 -1.35 25.85
N SER A 55 -11.14 -1.69 26.14
CA SER A 55 -11.50 -2.66 27.16
C SER A 55 -12.14 -3.88 26.51
N PRO A 56 -12.12 -5.06 27.16
CA PRO A 56 -12.76 -6.25 26.62
C PRO A 56 -14.24 -6.03 26.29
N LEU A 57 -14.96 -5.24 27.09
CA LEU A 57 -16.36 -4.88 26.84
C LEU A 57 -16.54 -4.07 25.55
N VAL A 58 -15.67 -3.08 25.30
CA VAL A 58 -15.66 -2.32 24.06
C VAL A 58 -15.34 -3.24 22.88
N GLY A 59 -14.37 -4.14 23.04
CA GLY A 59 -14.05 -5.16 22.04
C GLY A 59 -15.26 -6.00 21.66
N VAL A 60 -15.98 -6.55 22.65
CA VAL A 60 -17.22 -7.32 22.43
C VAL A 60 -18.29 -6.48 21.73
N ALA A 61 -18.51 -5.24 22.15
CA ALA A 61 -19.49 -4.36 21.50
C ALA A 61 -19.14 -4.09 20.04
N VAL A 62 -17.87 -3.80 19.74
CA VAL A 62 -17.36 -3.61 18.37
C VAL A 62 -17.52 -4.90 17.56
N SER A 63 -17.19 -6.06 18.13
CA SER A 63 -17.39 -7.37 17.51
C SER A 63 -18.84 -7.62 17.13
N VAL A 64 -19.78 -7.39 18.05
CA VAL A 64 -21.21 -7.57 17.83
C VAL A 64 -21.69 -6.65 16.71
N CYS A 65 -21.31 -5.37 16.72
CA CYS A 65 -21.63 -4.42 15.65
C CYS A 65 -21.11 -4.89 14.28
N GLY A 66 -19.86 -5.35 14.22
CA GLY A 66 -19.27 -5.91 12.99
C GLY A 66 -20.00 -7.16 12.50
N GLY A 67 -20.32 -8.09 13.41
CA GLY A 67 -21.07 -9.30 13.12
C GLY A 67 -22.49 -9.01 12.60
N VAL A 68 -23.21 -8.07 13.20
CA VAL A 68 -24.56 -7.65 12.75
C VAL A 68 -24.50 -7.03 11.35
N LEU A 69 -23.53 -6.15 11.08
CA LEU A 69 -23.36 -5.57 9.75
C LEU A 69 -23.03 -6.65 8.70
N MET A 70 -22.16 -7.60 9.05
CA MET A 70 -21.79 -8.71 8.18
C MET A 70 -23.01 -9.60 7.86
N LEU A 71 -23.72 -10.07 8.88
CA LEU A 71 -24.88 -10.95 8.74
C LEU A 71 -26.03 -10.26 8.00
N SER A 72 -26.27 -8.97 8.25
CA SER A 72 -27.28 -8.20 7.51
C SER A 72 -26.91 -8.02 6.03
N GLY A 73 -25.62 -7.87 5.70
CA GLY A 73 -25.12 -7.92 4.33
C GLY A 73 -25.34 -9.27 3.66
N MET A 74 -25.00 -10.36 4.34
CA MET A 74 -25.23 -11.72 3.85
C MET A 74 -26.73 -11.98 3.59
N ALA A 75 -27.59 -11.61 4.53
CA ALA A 75 -29.04 -11.72 4.39
C ALA A 75 -29.57 -10.91 3.20
N ALA A 76 -29.09 -9.67 3.02
CA ALA A 76 -29.49 -8.83 1.89
C ALA A 76 -29.11 -9.45 0.54
N LEU A 77 -27.93 -10.06 0.41
CA LEU A 77 -27.53 -10.78 -0.81
C LEU A 77 -28.42 -11.99 -1.09
N MET A 78 -28.77 -12.77 -0.07
CA MET A 78 -29.63 -13.94 -0.21
C MET A 78 -31.06 -13.55 -0.61
N VAL A 79 -31.63 -12.57 0.09
CA VAL A 79 -33.04 -12.17 -0.09
C VAL A 79 -33.24 -11.42 -1.41
N TYR A 80 -32.42 -10.38 -1.67
CA TYR A 80 -32.60 -9.48 -2.81
C TYR A 80 -31.76 -9.86 -4.02
N GLY A 81 -30.57 -10.42 -3.80
CA GLY A 81 -29.65 -10.82 -4.86
C GLY A 81 -29.94 -12.18 -5.48
N LYS A 82 -30.77 -13.01 -4.82
CA LYS A 82 -31.15 -14.36 -5.27
C LYS A 82 -29.94 -15.27 -5.53
N GLY A 83 -28.98 -15.29 -4.61
CA GLY A 83 -27.86 -16.24 -4.60
C GLY A 83 -27.12 -16.22 -3.26
N LEU A 84 -25.98 -16.90 -3.19
CA LEU A 84 -25.22 -17.02 -1.94
C LEU A 84 -24.26 -15.83 -1.77
N PRO A 85 -23.94 -15.42 -0.53
CA PRO A 85 -22.92 -14.41 -0.25
C PRO A 85 -21.51 -15.00 -0.44
N MET A 86 -21.24 -15.58 -1.60
CA MET A 86 -20.03 -16.34 -1.91
C MET A 86 -19.54 -15.91 -3.28
N ASN A 87 -18.28 -15.49 -3.40
CA ASN A 87 -17.75 -15.02 -4.68
C ASN A 87 -17.72 -16.13 -5.76
N ALA A 88 -17.62 -17.40 -5.35
CA ALA A 88 -17.69 -18.57 -6.23
C ALA A 88 -19.14 -18.92 -6.65
N TYR A 89 -20.14 -18.44 -5.91
CA TYR A 89 -21.57 -18.67 -6.17
C TYR A 89 -22.36 -17.36 -6.04
N PRO A 90 -22.01 -16.34 -6.84
CA PRO A 90 -22.42 -14.99 -6.56
C PRO A 90 -23.92 -14.77 -6.80
N PRO A 91 -24.52 -13.76 -6.17
CA PRO A 91 -25.94 -13.42 -6.36
C PRO A 91 -26.25 -13.06 -7.81
N ALA A 92 -27.38 -13.52 -8.35
CA ALA A 92 -27.78 -13.29 -9.74
C ALA A 92 -28.16 -11.82 -10.03
N ARG A 93 -28.59 -11.06 -9.01
CA ARG A 93 -29.05 -9.68 -9.15
C ARG A 93 -28.16 -8.72 -8.36
N TYR A 94 -28.01 -7.51 -8.89
CA TYR A 94 -27.33 -6.42 -8.19
C TYR A 94 -28.16 -5.94 -6.99
N VAL A 95 -27.54 -5.80 -5.82
CA VAL A 95 -28.24 -5.49 -4.55
C VAL A 95 -27.89 -4.10 -4.06
N THR A 96 -28.91 -3.27 -3.86
CA THR A 96 -28.80 -1.89 -3.36
C THR A 96 -29.66 -1.64 -2.11
N ARG A 97 -30.35 -2.68 -1.61
CA ARG A 97 -31.29 -2.64 -0.48
C ARG A 97 -30.66 -3.25 0.78
N GLY A 98 -31.28 -2.99 1.94
CA GLY A 98 -30.77 -3.47 3.23
C GLY A 98 -29.43 -2.82 3.58
N ALA A 99 -28.47 -3.61 4.09
CA ALA A 99 -27.13 -3.14 4.46
C ALA A 99 -26.36 -2.51 3.27
N TYR A 100 -26.69 -2.91 2.02
CA TYR A 100 -26.09 -2.32 0.81
C TYR A 100 -26.56 -0.88 0.53
N ARG A 101 -27.61 -0.41 1.21
CA ARG A 101 -27.97 1.01 1.23
C ARG A 101 -26.98 1.83 2.06
N LEU A 102 -26.34 1.24 3.07
CA LEU A 102 -25.38 1.92 3.92
C LEU A 102 -24.00 2.00 3.26
N THR A 103 -23.46 0.87 2.80
CA THR A 103 -22.12 0.78 2.17
C THR A 103 -22.14 -0.26 1.05
N ALA A 104 -21.24 -0.13 0.08
CA ALA A 104 -21.14 -1.09 -1.04
C ALA A 104 -20.62 -2.47 -0.60
N HIS A 105 -19.92 -2.55 0.54
CA HIS A 105 -19.24 -3.77 0.99
C HIS A 105 -19.52 -4.08 2.47
N PRO A 106 -20.79 -4.25 2.89
CA PRO A 106 -21.15 -4.41 4.30
C PRO A 106 -20.58 -5.69 4.92
N ILE A 107 -20.45 -6.76 4.13
CA ILE A 107 -19.88 -8.04 4.61
C ILE A 107 -18.41 -7.86 4.99
N TYR A 108 -17.58 -7.29 4.10
CA TYR A 108 -16.16 -7.07 4.37
C TYR A 108 -15.91 -6.01 5.44
N ALA A 109 -16.69 -4.92 5.44
CA ALA A 109 -16.61 -3.90 6.49
C ALA A 109 -16.98 -4.49 7.85
N GLY A 110 -18.07 -5.24 7.92
CA GLY A 110 -18.51 -5.92 9.14
C GLY A 110 -17.50 -6.95 9.64
N PHE A 111 -16.94 -7.77 8.75
CA PHE A 111 -15.89 -8.73 9.10
C PHE A 111 -14.61 -8.05 9.61
N SER A 112 -14.20 -6.95 8.99
CA SER A 112 -13.04 -6.17 9.42
C SER A 112 -13.24 -5.57 10.83
N ILE A 113 -14.42 -5.01 11.09
CA ILE A 113 -14.81 -4.49 12.41
C ILE A 113 -14.86 -5.62 13.44
N LEU A 114 -15.40 -6.79 13.05
CA LEU A 114 -15.48 -7.97 13.89
C LEU A 114 -14.09 -8.43 14.34
N CYS A 115 -13.12 -8.52 13.42
CA CYS A 115 -11.73 -8.89 13.73
C CYS A 115 -11.07 -7.93 14.72
N VAL A 116 -11.23 -6.61 14.52
CA VAL A 116 -10.70 -5.60 15.45
C VAL A 116 -11.32 -5.75 16.83
N GLY A 117 -12.66 -5.84 16.90
CA GLY A 117 -13.36 -6.02 18.17
C GLY A 117 -12.92 -7.30 18.88
N ALA A 118 -12.72 -8.39 18.12
CA ALA A 118 -12.35 -9.69 18.69
C ALA A 118 -10.92 -9.65 19.26
N ALA A 119 -10.00 -8.97 18.56
CA ALA A 119 -8.65 -8.77 19.04
C ALA A 119 -8.61 -7.93 20.32
N VAL A 120 -9.41 -6.85 20.40
CA VAL A 120 -9.53 -6.04 21.61
C VAL A 120 -10.19 -6.82 22.76
N ALA A 121 -11.21 -7.62 22.45
CA ALA A 121 -11.91 -8.45 23.44
C ALA A 121 -11.00 -9.53 24.03
N ALA A 122 -10.14 -10.11 23.20
CA ALA A 122 -9.20 -11.17 23.57
C ALA A 122 -7.87 -10.63 24.12
N ASP A 123 -7.70 -9.31 24.21
CA ASP A 123 -6.43 -8.66 24.58
C ASP A 123 -5.24 -9.18 23.74
N SER A 124 -5.44 -9.30 22.43
CA SER A 124 -4.46 -9.87 21.48
C SER A 124 -3.74 -8.79 20.66
N PRO A 125 -2.45 -8.49 20.96
CA PRO A 125 -1.63 -7.56 20.19
C PRO A 125 -1.52 -7.93 18.71
N ALA A 126 -1.24 -9.20 18.39
CA ALA A 126 -1.11 -9.62 17.00
C ALA A 126 -2.46 -9.61 16.30
N GLY A 127 -3.55 -9.97 17.00
CA GLY A 127 -4.91 -9.81 16.50
C GLY A 127 -5.20 -8.38 16.03
N LEU A 128 -4.79 -7.38 16.82
CA LEU A 128 -5.09 -5.97 16.56
C LEU A 128 -4.14 -5.35 15.53
N TRP A 129 -2.83 -5.61 15.63
CA TRP A 129 -1.80 -4.90 14.88
C TRP A 129 -1.26 -5.65 13.66
N LEU A 130 -1.50 -6.95 13.56
CA LEU A 130 -1.04 -7.78 12.44
C LEU A 130 -2.23 -8.39 11.68
N VAL A 131 -3.06 -9.18 12.35
CA VAL A 131 -4.13 -9.96 11.71
C VAL A 131 -5.23 -9.06 11.15
N SER A 132 -5.79 -8.17 11.97
CA SER A 132 -6.90 -7.30 11.54
C SER A 132 -6.52 -6.37 10.37
N PRO A 133 -5.36 -5.68 10.36
CA PRO A 133 -4.93 -4.88 9.22
C PRO A 133 -4.69 -5.73 7.97
N VAL A 134 -4.11 -6.93 8.09
CA VAL A 134 -3.93 -7.83 6.94
C VAL A 134 -5.26 -8.32 6.39
N VAL A 135 -6.24 -8.63 7.24
CA VAL A 135 -7.61 -8.96 6.83
C VAL A 135 -8.24 -7.79 6.06
N MET A 136 -8.14 -6.56 6.58
CA MET A 136 -8.66 -5.36 5.91
C MET A 136 -8.01 -5.16 4.53
N LEU A 137 -6.68 -5.26 4.45
CA LEU A 137 -5.96 -5.17 3.18
C LEU A 137 -6.33 -6.32 2.24
N GLY A 138 -6.57 -7.52 2.76
CA GLY A 138 -7.07 -8.68 2.02
C GLY A 138 -8.45 -8.45 1.42
N CYS A 139 -9.39 -7.90 2.20
CA CYS A 139 -10.71 -7.50 1.71
C CYS A 139 -10.60 -6.42 0.62
N VAL A 140 -9.77 -5.40 0.81
CA VAL A 140 -9.52 -4.36 -0.20
C VAL A 140 -8.91 -4.97 -1.47
N ALA A 141 -7.93 -5.87 -1.32
CA ALA A 141 -7.28 -6.54 -2.44
C ALA A 141 -8.27 -7.42 -3.22
N LEU A 142 -9.13 -8.17 -2.53
CA LEU A 142 -10.19 -8.96 -3.16
C LEU A 142 -11.19 -8.06 -3.92
N VAL A 143 -11.60 -6.94 -3.32
CA VAL A 143 -12.50 -6.00 -3.97
C VAL A 143 -11.88 -5.37 -5.22
N GLN A 144 -10.66 -4.83 -5.11
CA GLN A 144 -10.01 -4.12 -6.21
C GLN A 144 -9.44 -5.07 -7.28
N GLY A 145 -9.00 -6.27 -6.88
CA GLY A 145 -8.36 -7.25 -7.76
C GLY A 145 -9.34 -8.23 -8.42
N PHE A 146 -10.55 -8.38 -7.88
CA PHE A 146 -11.53 -9.35 -8.39
C PHE A 146 -12.95 -8.79 -8.44
N GLU A 147 -13.56 -8.49 -7.28
CA GLU A 147 -15.02 -8.27 -7.17
C GLU A 147 -15.48 -7.05 -7.98
N LYS A 148 -14.74 -5.94 -7.94
CA LYS A 148 -15.07 -4.74 -8.72
C LYS A 148 -15.12 -5.03 -10.21
N HIS A 149 -14.16 -5.79 -10.73
CA HIS A 149 -14.12 -6.16 -12.15
C HIS A 149 -15.23 -7.15 -12.50
N ASP A 150 -15.52 -8.09 -11.60
CA ASP A 150 -16.63 -9.04 -11.81
C ASP A 150 -17.99 -8.33 -11.86
N LEU A 151 -18.26 -7.45 -10.89
CA LEU A 151 -19.48 -6.66 -10.85
C LEU A 151 -19.64 -5.78 -12.09
N GLN A 152 -18.57 -5.10 -12.52
CA GLN A 152 -18.58 -4.30 -13.74
C GLN A 152 -18.90 -5.13 -14.99
N ARG A 153 -18.36 -6.36 -15.09
CA ARG A 153 -18.64 -7.26 -16.23
C ARG A 153 -20.09 -7.77 -16.24
N ARG A 154 -20.65 -8.05 -15.06
CA ARG A 154 -21.96 -8.70 -14.93
C ARG A 154 -23.12 -7.73 -14.93
N PHE A 155 -22.93 -6.55 -14.34
CA PHE A 155 -24.00 -5.59 -14.09
C PHE A 155 -23.73 -4.22 -14.72
N GLY A 156 -22.57 -4.00 -15.32
CA GLY A 156 -22.18 -2.69 -15.84
C GLY A 156 -21.97 -1.67 -14.71
N HIS A 157 -22.28 -0.41 -15.00
CA HIS A 157 -22.24 0.66 -14.00
C HIS A 157 -23.61 0.80 -13.33
N SER A 158 -23.62 0.87 -12.00
CA SER A 158 -24.82 1.17 -11.22
C SER A 158 -24.87 2.65 -10.87
N ASP A 159 -26.00 3.30 -11.17
CA ASP A 159 -26.25 4.69 -10.79
C ASP A 159 -26.70 4.86 -9.33
N VAL A 160 -27.14 3.76 -8.69
CA VAL A 160 -27.56 3.77 -7.30
C VAL A 160 -26.32 3.76 -6.39
N LYS A 161 -26.18 4.81 -5.58
CA LYS A 161 -25.03 5.02 -4.69
C LYS A 161 -25.42 4.77 -3.22
N PRO A 162 -24.61 4.05 -2.42
CA PRO A 162 -24.87 3.81 -0.99
C PRO A 162 -24.73 5.12 -0.19
N LEU A 163 -25.26 5.16 1.03
CA LEU A 163 -25.24 6.34 1.91
C LEU A 163 -23.82 6.77 2.24
N ILE A 164 -22.98 5.83 2.69
CA ILE A 164 -21.56 6.04 3.00
C ILE A 164 -20.74 5.84 1.74
N ARG A 165 -20.29 6.95 1.17
CA ARG A 165 -19.51 6.99 -0.09
C ARG A 165 -18.70 8.27 -0.20
N LEU A 166 -17.67 8.26 -1.03
CA LEU A 166 -17.03 9.52 -1.41
C LEU A 166 -18.04 10.41 -2.17
N PRO A 167 -18.14 11.71 -1.84
CA PRO A 167 -19.01 12.65 -2.56
C PRO A 167 -18.70 12.68 -4.06
N GLY A 168 -19.72 12.95 -4.88
CA GLY A 168 -19.57 13.03 -6.34
C GLY A 168 -18.75 14.23 -6.81
N ASP A 169 -18.16 14.14 -8.01
CA ASP A 169 -17.41 15.24 -8.63
C ASP A 169 -18.34 16.19 -9.42
N GLU A 170 -19.28 16.79 -8.70
CA GLU A 170 -20.36 17.59 -9.27
C GLU A 170 -20.46 18.94 -8.55
N ALA A 171 -20.91 19.97 -9.26
CA ALA A 171 -21.07 21.33 -8.70
C ALA A 171 -22.34 21.51 -7.84
N GLY A 172 -23.17 20.47 -7.71
CA GLY A 172 -24.39 20.51 -6.88
C GLY A 172 -24.08 20.64 -5.38
N ARG A 173 -25.07 21.09 -4.59
CA ARG A 173 -24.93 21.21 -3.12
C ARG A 173 -24.71 19.82 -2.47
N PRO A 174 -23.84 19.70 -1.45
CA PRO A 174 -23.72 18.48 -0.68
C PRO A 174 -25.04 18.10 -0.01
N THR A 175 -25.35 16.81 -0.02
CA THR A 175 -26.46 16.26 0.76
C THR A 175 -25.98 15.88 2.16
N PHE A 176 -26.91 15.66 3.08
CA PHE A 176 -26.59 15.16 4.42
C PHE A 176 -25.80 13.83 4.38
N ALA A 177 -26.12 12.94 3.43
CA ALA A 177 -25.38 11.69 3.22
C ALA A 177 -23.93 11.95 2.76
N ASP A 178 -23.70 12.94 1.90
CA ASP A 178 -22.36 13.30 1.45
C ASP A 178 -21.52 13.83 2.63
N VAL A 179 -22.12 14.64 3.51
CA VAL A 179 -21.48 15.19 4.71
C VAL A 179 -21.15 14.08 5.73
N ILE A 180 -22.12 13.26 6.11
CA ILE A 180 -21.89 12.12 7.03
C ILE A 180 -20.80 11.20 6.50
N SER A 181 -20.77 10.98 5.18
CA SER A 181 -19.73 10.15 4.58
C SER A 181 -18.34 10.68 4.83
N VAL A 182 -18.13 12.01 4.88
CA VAL A 182 -16.81 12.57 5.21
C VAL A 182 -16.44 12.33 6.67
N TYR A 183 -17.39 12.45 7.61
CA TYR A 183 -17.12 12.10 8.99
C TYR A 183 -16.75 10.62 9.14
N VAL A 184 -17.51 9.72 8.52
CA VAL A 184 -17.33 8.26 8.66
C VAL A 184 -16.13 7.74 7.88
N LEU A 185 -15.86 8.24 6.68
CA LEU A 185 -14.79 7.72 5.82
C LEU A 185 -13.47 8.48 5.96
N VAL A 186 -13.46 9.67 6.55
CA VAL A 186 -12.26 10.53 6.56
C VAL A 186 -11.86 10.90 7.98
N LEU A 187 -12.72 11.61 8.71
CA LEU A 187 -12.36 12.12 10.04
C LEU A 187 -12.30 11.01 11.09
N LEU A 188 -13.22 10.05 11.07
CA LEU A 188 -13.19 8.93 12.01
C LEU A 188 -11.98 8.00 11.79
N PRO A 189 -11.64 7.55 10.55
CA PRO A 189 -10.43 6.78 10.33
C PRO A 189 -9.16 7.55 10.66
N TRP A 190 -9.11 8.86 10.38
CA TRP A 190 -8.00 9.72 10.83
C TRP A 190 -7.85 9.69 12.34
N LEU A 191 -8.93 9.91 13.08
CA LEU A 191 -8.90 9.89 14.55
C LEU A 191 -8.43 8.54 15.07
N ILE A 192 -9.00 7.43 14.55
CA ILE A 192 -8.60 6.07 14.96
C ILE A 192 -7.11 5.83 14.71
N LEU A 193 -6.58 6.23 13.54
CA LEU A 193 -5.17 6.03 13.20
C LEU A 193 -4.24 6.95 14.01
N TYR A 194 -4.65 8.18 14.28
CA TYR A 194 -3.92 9.10 15.15
C TYR A 194 -3.84 8.56 16.58
N GLU A 195 -4.96 8.13 17.14
CA GLU A 195 -5.03 7.48 18.46
C GLU A 195 -4.21 6.18 18.50
N ALA A 196 -4.24 5.38 17.44
CA ALA A 196 -3.44 4.17 17.31
C ALA A 196 -1.94 4.48 17.41
N VAL A 197 -1.45 5.48 16.66
CA VAL A 197 -0.04 5.93 16.76
C VAL A 197 0.26 6.48 18.16
N ARG A 198 -0.67 7.27 18.73
CA ARG A 198 -0.51 7.83 20.06
C ARG A 198 -0.24 6.74 21.10
N LEU A 199 -0.97 5.63 20.98
CA LEU A 199 -0.94 4.50 21.90
C LEU A 199 0.26 3.58 21.69
N ILE A 200 0.74 3.42 20.45
CA ILE A 200 2.04 2.77 20.18
C ILE A 200 3.16 3.49 20.93
N GLY A 201 3.08 4.82 21.03
CA GLY A 201 3.99 5.65 21.81
C GLY A 201 5.33 5.91 21.12
N VAL A 202 6.29 6.40 21.90
CA VAL A 202 7.61 6.82 21.40
C VAL A 202 8.46 5.58 21.09
N PRO A 203 8.93 5.41 19.83
CA PRO A 203 9.78 4.28 19.51
C PRO A 203 11.15 4.41 20.17
N LYS A 204 11.81 3.27 20.43
CA LYS A 204 13.10 3.22 21.15
C LYS A 204 14.24 3.93 20.41
N ASP A 205 14.13 4.06 19.10
CA ASP A 205 15.09 4.73 18.22
C ASP A 205 14.73 6.18 17.88
N ALA A 206 13.80 6.77 18.66
CA ALA A 206 13.35 8.14 18.48
C ALA A 206 14.48 9.18 18.66
N PHE A 207 14.46 10.21 17.81
CA PHE A 207 15.30 11.39 17.93
C PHE A 207 14.47 12.67 17.95
N VAL A 208 14.90 13.61 18.79
CA VAL A 208 14.18 14.86 19.03
C VAL A 208 14.33 15.81 17.84
N ALA A 209 13.21 16.34 17.38
CA ALA A 209 13.08 17.13 16.15
C ALA A 209 13.49 18.62 16.26
N TYR A 210 13.77 19.12 17.47
CA TYR A 210 14.03 20.54 17.72
C TYR A 210 15.39 21.03 17.21
N PHE A 211 15.39 22.20 16.57
CA PHE A 211 16.61 22.97 16.36
C PHE A 211 17.13 23.60 17.66
N PRO A 212 18.44 23.86 17.78
CA PRO A 212 19.03 24.44 18.99
C PRO A 212 18.46 25.79 19.44
N PHE A 213 17.89 26.58 18.52
CA PHE A 213 17.30 27.89 18.86
C PHE A 213 15.89 27.77 19.45
N GLU A 214 15.17 26.68 19.18
CA GLU A 214 13.77 26.52 19.59
C GLU A 214 13.60 26.42 21.11
N LYS A 215 14.67 26.05 21.83
CA LYS A 215 14.70 26.04 23.29
C LYS A 215 14.60 27.43 23.92
N TYR A 216 14.85 28.50 23.16
CA TYR A 216 14.80 29.89 23.65
C TYR A 216 13.48 30.59 23.34
N ILE A 217 12.59 29.96 22.56
CA ILE A 217 11.26 30.51 22.29
C ILE A 217 10.40 30.22 23.53
N PRO A 218 9.84 31.20 24.25
CA PRO A 218 8.99 30.90 25.40
C PRO A 218 7.66 30.26 24.94
N VAL A 219 7.00 29.55 25.85
CA VAL A 219 5.63 29.07 25.63
C VAL A 219 4.66 30.23 25.84
N TYR A 220 3.82 30.50 24.84
CA TYR A 220 2.85 31.59 24.87
C TYR A 220 1.44 31.01 25.08
N GLU A 221 0.97 30.95 26.33
CA GLU A 221 -0.35 30.38 26.69
C GLU A 221 -1.51 31.00 25.90
N ALA A 222 -1.42 32.29 25.53
CA ALA A 222 -2.46 32.96 24.76
C ALA A 222 -2.69 32.36 23.36
N THR A 223 -1.67 31.71 22.77
CA THR A 223 -1.81 31.10 21.43
C THR A 223 -2.51 29.74 21.48
N GLU A 224 -2.75 29.21 22.69
CA GLU A 224 -3.52 27.98 22.90
C GLU A 224 -4.94 28.08 22.34
N LEU A 225 -5.59 29.23 22.53
CA LEU A 225 -6.94 29.44 21.98
C LEU A 225 -6.96 29.30 20.44
N VAL A 226 -5.90 29.77 19.77
CA VAL A 226 -5.75 29.61 18.32
C VAL A 226 -5.44 28.16 17.96
N TYR A 227 -4.57 27.50 18.72
CA TYR A 227 -4.25 26.08 18.55
C TYR A 227 -5.52 25.19 18.66
N ALA A 228 -6.25 25.29 19.77
CA ALA A 228 -7.46 24.53 20.06
C ALA A 228 -8.61 24.84 19.08
N SER A 229 -8.64 26.04 18.47
CA SER A 229 -9.65 26.37 17.44
C SER A 229 -9.62 25.43 16.23
N THR A 230 -8.49 24.75 16.00
CA THR A 230 -8.32 23.73 14.95
C THR A 230 -9.35 22.61 15.08
N TYR A 231 -9.58 22.10 16.30
CA TYR A 231 -10.51 21.00 16.53
C TYR A 231 -11.93 21.34 16.06
N ALA A 232 -12.44 22.50 16.46
CA ALA A 232 -13.79 22.94 16.10
C ALA A 232 -13.90 23.27 14.60
N LEU A 233 -12.96 24.04 14.06
CA LEU A 233 -13.08 24.52 12.67
C LEU A 233 -12.85 23.41 11.64
N VAL A 234 -12.00 22.43 11.94
CA VAL A 234 -11.83 21.23 11.10
C VAL A 234 -13.08 20.36 11.17
N LEU A 235 -13.64 20.14 12.36
CA LEU A 235 -14.87 19.37 12.53
C LEU A 235 -16.04 20.00 11.78
N LEU A 236 -16.12 21.33 11.71
CA LEU A 236 -17.17 22.05 10.98
C LEU A 236 -16.93 22.19 9.47
N ALA A 237 -15.70 21.97 8.99
CA ALA A 237 -15.35 22.18 7.58
C ALA A 237 -16.23 21.41 6.57
N PRO A 238 -16.62 20.13 6.82
CA PRO A 238 -17.54 19.40 5.93
C PRO A 238 -18.91 20.08 5.76
N LEU A 239 -19.40 20.77 6.78
CA LEU A 239 -20.70 21.46 6.77
C LEU A 239 -20.65 22.78 5.96
N VAL A 240 -19.45 23.32 5.76
CA VAL A 240 -19.22 24.61 5.11
C VAL A 240 -19.05 24.45 3.59
N ALA A 241 -18.74 23.24 3.13
CA ALA A 241 -18.53 22.93 1.71
C ALA A 241 -19.72 23.37 0.85
N ARG A 242 -19.45 24.18 -0.19
CA ARG A 242 -20.50 24.75 -1.05
C ARG A 242 -21.03 23.74 -2.06
N THR A 243 -20.14 22.91 -2.61
CA THR A 243 -20.45 21.93 -3.64
C THR A 243 -19.97 20.53 -3.23
N ARG A 244 -20.56 19.48 -3.82
CA ARG A 244 -20.10 18.09 -3.64
C ARG A 244 -18.66 17.93 -4.09
N ARG A 245 -18.23 18.64 -5.15
CA ARG A 245 -16.83 18.71 -5.57
C ARG A 245 -15.92 19.25 -4.47
N ASP A 246 -16.28 20.35 -3.81
CA ASP A 246 -15.46 20.91 -2.71
C ASP A 246 -15.33 19.90 -1.55
N LEU A 247 -16.45 19.26 -1.19
CA LEU A 247 -16.48 18.26 -0.14
C LEU A 247 -15.69 17.00 -0.52
N ARG A 248 -15.78 16.56 -1.78
CA ARG A 248 -15.00 15.47 -2.36
C ARG A 248 -13.50 15.78 -2.31
N GLU A 249 -13.11 17.00 -2.68
CA GLU A 249 -11.72 17.43 -2.63
C GLU A 249 -11.18 17.42 -1.19
N PHE A 250 -11.96 17.93 -0.22
CA PHE A 250 -11.61 17.87 1.20
C PHE A 250 -11.44 16.41 1.65
N ALA A 251 -12.39 15.55 1.31
CA ALA A 251 -12.38 14.13 1.68
C ALA A 251 -11.17 13.38 1.10
N ILE A 252 -10.93 13.50 -0.20
CA ILE A 252 -9.81 12.82 -0.88
C ILE A 252 -8.48 13.30 -0.34
N ARG A 253 -8.29 14.62 -0.19
CA ARG A 253 -7.04 15.18 0.34
C ARG A 253 -6.80 14.79 1.79
N GLY A 254 -7.86 14.80 2.61
CA GLY A 254 -7.81 14.34 4.01
C GLY A 254 -7.43 12.86 4.11
N LEU A 255 -7.98 12.00 3.25
CA LEU A 255 -7.61 10.58 3.17
C LEU A 255 -6.15 10.37 2.78
N PHE A 256 -5.67 11.08 1.75
CA PHE A 256 -4.27 11.02 1.34
C PHE A 256 -3.33 11.54 2.44
N ALA A 257 -3.70 12.64 3.09
CA ALA A 257 -2.94 13.20 4.21
C ALA A 257 -2.89 12.20 5.37
N THR A 258 -4.01 11.59 5.73
CA THR A 258 -4.10 10.58 6.78
C THR A 258 -3.18 9.40 6.48
N GLY A 259 -3.30 8.79 5.30
CA GLY A 259 -2.44 7.65 4.93
C GLY A 259 -0.95 8.00 4.90
N LEU A 260 -0.59 9.17 4.36
CA LEU A 260 0.81 9.60 4.27
C LEU A 260 1.40 9.94 5.64
N VAL A 261 0.71 10.76 6.43
CA VAL A 261 1.21 11.20 7.75
C VAL A 261 1.25 10.02 8.72
N THR A 262 0.25 9.14 8.74
CA THR A 262 0.31 7.91 9.56
C THR A 262 1.49 7.03 9.16
N LEU A 263 1.78 6.86 7.87
CA LEU A 263 2.96 6.12 7.43
C LEU A 263 4.25 6.80 7.92
N LEU A 264 4.32 8.13 7.87
CA LEU A 264 5.49 8.88 8.36
C LEU A 264 5.66 8.76 9.87
N PHE A 265 4.58 8.86 10.66
CA PHE A 265 4.62 8.62 12.11
C PHE A 265 5.17 7.24 12.47
N LEU A 266 4.80 6.21 11.70
CA LEU A 266 5.22 4.84 11.99
C LEU A 266 6.67 4.57 11.56
N VAL A 267 7.18 5.28 10.54
CA VAL A 267 8.46 4.94 9.89
C VAL A 267 9.58 5.95 10.15
N VAL A 268 9.26 7.22 10.35
CA VAL A 268 10.25 8.26 10.64
C VAL A 268 10.30 8.46 12.15
N PRO A 269 11.40 8.10 12.85
CA PRO A 269 11.46 8.16 14.31
C PRO A 269 11.75 9.57 14.82
N LEU A 270 11.07 10.58 14.27
CA LEU A 270 11.13 11.97 14.71
C LEU A 270 10.06 12.24 15.77
N VAL A 271 10.47 12.82 16.90
CA VAL A 271 9.55 13.17 18.00
C VAL A 271 9.73 14.62 18.47
N ALA A 272 8.66 15.22 18.98
CA ALA A 272 8.70 16.58 19.53
C ALA A 272 8.13 16.62 20.96
N PRO A 273 8.96 16.34 21.99
CA PRO A 273 8.57 16.46 23.39
C PRO A 273 8.09 17.88 23.73
N PRO A 274 6.88 18.07 24.28
CA PRO A 274 6.37 19.40 24.56
C PRO A 274 7.32 20.24 25.41
N ARG A 275 7.59 21.47 24.99
CA ARG A 275 8.58 22.33 25.67
C ARG A 275 8.08 22.73 27.07
N PRO A 276 8.94 22.67 28.11
CA PRO A 276 8.50 22.89 29.48
C PRO A 276 8.02 24.33 29.71
N PHE A 277 6.99 24.49 30.54
CA PHE A 277 6.48 25.79 31.00
C PHE A 277 5.74 25.63 32.33
N VAL A 278 5.38 26.75 32.96
CA VAL A 278 4.55 26.79 34.18
C VAL A 278 3.25 27.50 33.82
N PRO A 279 2.06 26.88 34.02
CA PRO A 279 0.79 27.50 33.70
C PRO A 279 0.53 28.72 34.61
N ARG A 280 0.13 29.85 34.02
CA ARG A 280 -0.15 31.10 34.74
C ARG A 280 -1.62 31.49 34.77
N GLY A 281 -2.47 30.80 34.00
CA GLY A 281 -3.91 31.06 33.96
C GLY A 281 -4.68 29.96 33.23
N PRO A 282 -5.98 30.19 32.94
CA PRO A 282 -6.86 29.16 32.37
C PRO A 282 -6.39 28.55 31.05
N LEU A 283 -5.73 29.35 30.20
CA LEU A 283 -5.17 28.86 28.93
C LEU A 283 -3.92 27.99 29.13
N GLY A 284 -3.09 28.30 30.14
CA GLY A 284 -1.98 27.44 30.54
C GLY A 284 -2.45 26.11 31.12
N GLU A 285 -3.53 26.12 31.90
CA GLU A 285 -4.17 24.89 32.41
C GLU A 285 -4.76 24.06 31.27
N LEU A 286 -5.43 24.70 30.31
CA LEU A 286 -5.95 24.03 29.10
C LEU A 286 -4.81 23.36 28.30
N LEU A 287 -3.72 24.08 28.04
CA LEU A 287 -2.55 23.53 27.35
C LEU A 287 -1.92 22.36 28.13
N THR A 288 -1.86 22.45 29.45
CA THR A 288 -1.38 21.33 30.30
C THR A 288 -2.28 20.11 30.16
N TRP A 289 -3.60 20.31 30.13
CA TRP A 289 -4.57 19.24 29.92
C TRP A 289 -4.45 18.62 28.52
N GLU A 290 -4.35 19.41 27.46
CA GLU A 290 -4.15 18.90 26.09
C GLU A 290 -2.84 18.08 26.00
N ARG A 291 -1.75 18.57 26.57
CA ARG A 291 -0.46 17.86 26.65
C ARG A 291 -0.54 16.54 27.39
N ALA A 292 -1.37 16.44 28.42
CA ALA A 292 -1.57 15.20 29.16
C ALA A 292 -2.30 14.13 28.33
N LEU A 293 -3.00 14.54 27.28
CA LEU A 293 -3.73 13.64 26.38
C LEU A 293 -2.94 13.28 25.12
N ASP A 294 -1.81 13.91 24.83
CA ASP A 294 -1.03 13.71 23.61
C ASP A 294 0.33 13.04 23.87
N THR A 295 1.01 12.62 22.80
CA THR A 295 2.35 12.03 22.83
C THR A 295 3.27 12.74 21.84
N PRO A 296 4.58 12.84 22.14
CA PRO A 296 5.53 13.39 21.18
C PRO A 296 5.78 12.50 19.95
N ALA A 297 5.27 11.26 19.94
CA ALA A 297 5.40 10.32 18.82
C ALA A 297 4.54 10.69 17.60
N ALA A 298 3.44 11.43 17.79
CA ALA A 298 2.49 11.80 16.73
C ALA A 298 2.70 13.25 16.24
N ALA A 299 3.96 13.71 16.23
CA ALA A 299 4.29 15.11 15.96
C ALA A 299 4.71 15.40 14.50
N PHE A 300 5.50 14.52 13.87
CA PHE A 300 6.12 14.78 12.56
C PHE A 300 5.49 13.96 11.42
N PRO A 301 4.86 14.57 10.40
CA PRO A 301 4.45 15.98 10.26
C PRO A 301 3.25 16.40 11.13
N SER A 302 3.10 17.71 11.39
CA SER A 302 1.99 18.22 12.21
C SER A 302 0.63 18.08 11.51
N PHE A 303 -0.26 17.26 12.08
CA PHE A 303 -1.65 17.14 11.61
C PHE A 303 -2.46 18.42 11.81
N HIS A 304 -2.22 19.19 12.89
CA HIS A 304 -2.88 20.47 13.12
C HIS A 304 -2.68 21.42 11.94
N VAL A 305 -1.46 21.52 11.45
CA VAL A 305 -1.13 22.33 10.26
C VAL A 305 -1.85 21.81 9.02
N VAL A 306 -1.79 20.51 8.75
CA VAL A 306 -2.41 19.91 7.56
C VAL A 306 -3.92 20.12 7.57
N TRP A 307 -4.58 19.82 8.68
CA TRP A 307 -6.02 19.96 8.81
C TRP A 307 -6.47 21.42 8.82
N ALA A 308 -5.74 22.32 9.47
CA ALA A 308 -6.04 23.76 9.41
C ALA A 308 -5.96 24.30 7.98
N LEU A 309 -4.94 23.92 7.21
CA LEU A 309 -4.81 24.34 5.80
C LEU A 309 -5.92 23.74 4.91
N LEU A 310 -6.30 22.48 5.11
CA LEU A 310 -7.42 21.85 4.40
C LEU A 310 -8.76 22.49 4.74
N ALA A 311 -9.01 22.77 6.03
CA ALA A 311 -10.19 23.47 6.49
C ALA A 311 -10.23 24.89 5.92
N ALA A 312 -9.16 25.69 6.07
CA ALA A 312 -9.06 27.04 5.54
C ALA A 312 -9.36 27.11 4.04
N ARG A 313 -8.91 26.10 3.26
CA ARG A 313 -9.26 25.99 1.85
C ARG A 313 -10.76 25.80 1.63
N ALA A 314 -11.43 24.95 2.40
CA ALA A 314 -12.88 24.75 2.32
C ALA A 314 -13.65 26.02 2.69
N TYR A 315 -13.27 26.71 3.77
CA TYR A 315 -13.87 27.98 4.17
C TYR A 315 -13.63 29.09 3.12
N ALA A 316 -12.42 29.21 2.58
CA ALA A 316 -12.07 30.19 1.56
C ALA A 316 -12.81 29.95 0.22
N ALA A 317 -13.10 28.68 -0.12
CA ALA A 317 -13.92 28.34 -1.27
C ALA A 317 -15.38 28.78 -1.10
N ARG A 318 -15.92 28.70 0.13
CA ARG A 318 -17.28 29.15 0.46
C ARG A 318 -17.41 30.68 0.48
N ALA A 319 -16.48 31.37 1.13
CA ALA A 319 -16.48 32.82 1.35
C ALA A 319 -15.23 33.48 0.76
N ARG A 320 -15.21 33.65 -0.56
CA ARG A 320 -14.03 34.11 -1.32
C ARG A 320 -13.54 35.51 -0.92
N SER A 321 -14.43 36.38 -0.43
CA SER A 321 -14.08 37.70 0.12
C SER A 321 -13.31 37.61 1.44
N TRP A 322 -13.53 36.56 2.22
CA TRP A 322 -12.88 36.31 3.52
C TRP A 322 -11.70 35.34 3.42
N ARG A 323 -11.25 35.01 2.20
CA ARG A 323 -10.16 34.03 1.98
C ARG A 323 -8.90 34.36 2.78
N PHE A 324 -8.55 35.64 2.89
CA PHE A 324 -7.36 36.07 3.63
C PHE A 324 -7.50 35.84 5.14
N VAL A 325 -8.72 35.94 5.67
CA VAL A 325 -9.01 35.63 7.09
C VAL A 325 -8.78 34.13 7.35
N TRP A 326 -9.31 33.26 6.50
CA TRP A 326 -9.17 31.81 6.68
C TRP A 326 -7.73 31.32 6.48
N TRP A 327 -7.01 31.86 5.49
CA TRP A 327 -5.59 31.56 5.34
C TRP A 327 -4.74 32.16 6.46
N GLY A 328 -5.08 33.37 6.92
CA GLY A 328 -4.44 33.99 8.08
C GLY A 328 -4.64 33.17 9.35
N TRP A 329 -5.84 32.63 9.56
CA TRP A 329 -6.13 31.69 10.65
C TRP A 329 -5.27 30.42 10.56
N ALA A 330 -5.17 29.77 9.40
CA ALA A 330 -4.32 28.59 9.27
C ALA A 330 -2.84 28.90 9.53
N VAL A 331 -2.34 30.07 9.10
CA VAL A 331 -0.98 30.53 9.45
C VAL A 331 -0.84 30.76 10.95
N ALA A 332 -1.84 31.36 11.59
CA ALA A 332 -1.84 31.56 13.04
C ALA A 332 -1.85 30.22 13.80
N VAL A 333 -2.56 29.20 13.33
CA VAL A 333 -2.50 27.82 13.86
C VAL A 333 -1.10 27.23 13.68
N SER A 334 -0.47 27.39 12.51
CA SER A 334 0.89 26.90 12.31
C SER A 334 1.91 27.56 13.23
N LEU A 335 1.76 28.86 13.51
CA LEU A 335 2.57 29.57 14.49
C LEU A 335 2.22 29.16 15.93
N SER A 336 0.94 28.87 16.21
CA SER A 336 0.52 28.40 17.53
C SER A 336 1.09 27.02 17.85
N CYS A 337 1.25 26.13 16.88
CA CYS A 337 1.91 24.83 17.05
C CYS A 337 3.33 24.96 17.64
N VAL A 338 4.10 25.95 17.18
CA VAL A 338 5.45 26.22 17.71
C VAL A 338 5.36 26.98 19.03
N THR A 339 4.56 28.05 19.11
CA THR A 339 4.52 28.95 20.28
C THR A 339 3.84 28.35 21.52
N THR A 340 2.92 27.41 21.37
CA THR A 340 2.41 26.55 22.47
C THR A 340 3.46 25.52 22.91
N GLY A 341 4.49 25.30 22.10
CA GLY A 341 5.56 24.34 22.35
C GLY A 341 5.18 22.88 22.12
N MET A 342 4.09 22.61 21.39
CA MET A 342 3.62 21.27 21.04
C MET A 342 4.40 20.63 19.88
N HIS A 343 4.90 21.46 18.95
CA HIS A 343 5.61 20.99 17.76
C HIS A 343 6.96 21.67 17.59
N ALA A 344 7.89 20.97 16.95
CA ALA A 344 9.10 21.55 16.40
C ALA A 344 8.80 22.30 15.09
N VAL A 345 9.66 23.25 14.72
CA VAL A 345 9.55 23.99 13.44
C VAL A 345 9.56 23.02 12.24
N VAL A 346 10.33 21.94 12.32
CA VAL A 346 10.41 20.94 11.25
C VAL A 346 9.08 20.18 11.06
N ASP A 347 8.31 19.95 12.12
CA ASP A 347 6.99 19.30 12.07
C ASP A 347 5.99 20.17 11.32
N VAL A 348 6.01 21.48 11.61
CA VAL A 348 5.16 22.48 10.97
C VAL A 348 5.52 22.62 9.49
N ALA A 349 6.82 22.74 9.19
CA ALA A 349 7.30 22.80 7.80
C ALA A 349 6.90 21.55 7.00
N ALA A 350 7.05 20.36 7.58
CA ALA A 350 6.63 19.11 6.97
C ALA A 350 5.09 19.05 6.81
N GLY A 351 4.32 19.65 7.71
CA GLY A 351 2.86 19.81 7.58
C GLY A 351 2.49 20.63 6.34
N PHE A 352 3.19 21.75 6.10
CA PHE A 352 3.01 22.54 4.86
C PHE A 352 3.40 21.75 3.61
N VAL A 353 4.52 21.04 3.62
CA VAL A 353 4.96 20.19 2.50
C VAL A 353 3.91 19.11 2.21
N THR A 354 3.38 18.47 3.25
CA THR A 354 2.32 17.46 3.16
C THR A 354 1.06 18.07 2.54
N PHE A 355 0.62 19.22 3.02
CA PHE A 355 -0.53 19.94 2.45
C PHE A 355 -0.33 20.27 0.96
N LEU A 356 0.84 20.77 0.57
CA LEU A 356 1.16 21.06 -0.83
C LEU A 356 1.15 19.80 -1.68
N PHE A 357 1.69 18.70 -1.16
CA PHE A 357 1.71 17.40 -1.84
C PHE A 357 0.29 16.88 -2.09
N VAL A 358 -0.56 16.80 -1.05
CA VAL A 358 -1.92 16.25 -1.18
C VAL A 358 -2.83 17.16 -2.00
N THR A 359 -2.64 18.48 -1.97
CA THR A 359 -3.43 19.41 -2.79
C THR A 359 -3.04 19.38 -4.26
N ARG A 360 -1.77 19.07 -4.57
CA ARG A 360 -1.25 18.92 -5.93
C ARG A 360 -1.22 17.47 -6.42
N PHE A 361 -1.89 16.55 -5.72
CA PHE A 361 -1.88 15.12 -6.05
C PHE A 361 -2.17 14.83 -7.54
N ALA A 362 -3.15 15.50 -8.14
CA ALA A 362 -3.44 15.33 -9.57
C ALA A 362 -2.25 15.72 -10.46
N ALA A 363 -1.59 16.84 -10.17
CA ALA A 363 -0.40 17.27 -10.91
C ALA A 363 0.81 16.33 -10.65
N VAL A 364 0.96 15.83 -9.42
CA VAL A 364 1.98 14.83 -9.07
C VAL A 364 1.74 13.53 -9.84
N TRP A 365 0.49 13.07 -9.89
CA TRP A 365 0.08 11.89 -10.67
C TRP A 365 0.35 12.08 -12.15
N GLU A 366 -0.03 13.22 -12.73
CA GLU A 366 0.23 13.54 -14.14
C GLU A 366 1.73 13.62 -14.45
N ALA A 367 2.53 14.19 -13.55
CA ALA A 367 3.99 14.22 -13.68
C ALA A 367 4.60 12.80 -13.62
N ALA A 368 4.14 11.96 -12.69
CA ALA A 368 4.57 10.57 -12.57
C ALA A 368 4.16 9.75 -13.80
N ARG A 369 2.92 9.93 -14.29
CA ARG A 369 2.40 9.30 -15.51
C ARG A 369 3.21 9.73 -16.74
N GLY A 370 3.46 11.03 -16.90
CA GLY A 370 4.27 11.58 -17.98
C GLY A 370 5.73 11.14 -17.94
N LEU A 371 6.35 11.04 -16.76
CA LEU A 371 7.69 10.46 -16.60
C LEU A 371 7.68 8.97 -16.98
N THR A 372 6.68 8.22 -16.53
CA THR A 372 6.52 6.80 -16.84
C THR A 372 6.39 6.58 -18.35
N GLU A 373 5.59 7.40 -19.04
CA GLU A 373 5.43 7.36 -20.49
C GLU A 373 6.74 7.72 -21.22
N ARG A 374 7.49 8.73 -20.74
CA ARG A 374 8.81 9.06 -21.28
C ARG A 374 9.79 7.89 -21.13
N VAL A 375 9.85 7.26 -19.96
CA VAL A 375 10.71 6.08 -19.74
C VAL A 375 10.28 4.93 -20.64
N ALA A 376 8.97 4.67 -20.77
CA ALA A 376 8.41 3.62 -21.63
C ALA A 376 8.82 3.77 -23.11
N ASN A 377 9.03 5.01 -23.56
CA ASN A 377 9.43 5.33 -24.93
C ASN A 377 10.91 5.73 -25.05
N SER A 378 11.72 5.48 -24.03
CA SER A 378 13.13 5.88 -23.99
C SER A 378 14.11 4.84 -24.57
N TRP A 379 13.61 3.80 -25.24
CA TRP A 379 14.42 2.70 -25.74
C TRP A 379 15.54 3.20 -26.66
N ARG A 380 16.79 2.79 -26.39
CA ARG A 380 17.98 3.12 -27.20
C ARG A 380 18.90 1.91 -27.29
N GLU A 381 19.50 1.71 -28.47
CA GLU A 381 20.56 0.73 -28.72
C GLU A 381 21.82 1.41 -29.24
N TRP A 382 22.98 0.86 -28.87
CA TRP A 382 24.28 1.18 -29.44
C TRP A 382 24.90 -0.10 -29.95
N ARG A 383 25.44 -0.08 -31.18
CA ARG A 383 26.06 -1.26 -31.78
C ARG A 383 27.56 -1.02 -31.92
N VAL A 384 28.35 -1.94 -31.40
CA VAL A 384 29.82 -1.96 -31.50
C VAL A 384 30.22 -3.33 -32.05
N GLY A 385 30.43 -3.40 -33.36
CA GLY A 385 30.68 -4.66 -34.07
C GLY A 385 29.50 -5.65 -33.90
N PRO A 386 29.74 -6.92 -33.46
CA PRO A 386 28.70 -7.92 -33.25
C PRO A 386 27.89 -7.69 -31.95
N VAL A 387 28.30 -6.74 -31.12
CA VAL A 387 27.71 -6.47 -29.81
C VAL A 387 26.69 -5.34 -29.93
N ARG A 388 25.54 -5.51 -29.30
CA ARG A 388 24.55 -4.46 -29.09
C ARG A 388 24.33 -4.23 -27.60
N ILE A 389 24.37 -2.97 -27.21
CA ILE A 389 24.11 -2.48 -25.86
C ILE A 389 22.76 -1.79 -25.85
N ILE A 390 21.90 -2.12 -24.90
CA ILE A 390 20.55 -1.57 -24.76
C ILE A 390 20.43 -0.84 -23.43
N ASN A 391 19.92 0.39 -23.47
CA ASN A 391 19.90 1.29 -22.32
C ASN A 391 19.17 0.72 -21.08
N HIS A 392 18.16 -0.13 -21.28
CA HIS A 392 17.40 -0.72 -20.19
C HIS A 392 18.25 -1.60 -19.25
N GLY A 393 19.41 -2.09 -19.71
CA GLY A 393 20.35 -2.82 -18.87
C GLY A 393 20.83 -2.02 -17.67
N LEU A 394 20.89 -0.68 -17.78
CA LEU A 394 21.32 0.21 -16.70
C LEU A 394 20.42 0.07 -15.48
N TYR A 395 19.11 -0.08 -15.69
CA TYR A 395 18.17 -0.31 -14.58
C TYR A 395 18.37 -1.68 -13.91
N ALA A 396 18.77 -2.71 -14.66
CA ALA A 396 19.08 -4.01 -14.06
C ALA A 396 20.33 -3.92 -13.18
N GLY A 397 21.40 -3.29 -13.68
CA GLY A 397 22.63 -3.07 -12.91
C GLY A 397 22.42 -2.19 -11.69
N ALA A 398 21.68 -1.08 -11.83
CA ALA A 398 21.34 -0.19 -10.71
C ALA A 398 20.49 -0.90 -9.66
N GLY A 399 19.50 -1.69 -10.07
CA GLY A 399 18.67 -2.47 -9.15
C GLY A 399 19.49 -3.50 -8.38
N ALA A 400 20.39 -4.23 -9.05
CA ALA A 400 21.31 -5.16 -8.41
C ALA A 400 22.26 -4.44 -7.44
N PHE A 401 22.86 -3.32 -7.85
CA PHE A 401 23.75 -2.53 -6.98
C PHE A 401 23.05 -2.04 -5.71
N VAL A 402 21.88 -1.41 -5.85
CA VAL A 402 21.12 -0.87 -4.71
C VAL A 402 20.70 -2.00 -3.76
N SER A 403 20.11 -3.07 -4.31
CA SER A 403 19.62 -4.18 -3.48
C SER A 403 20.74 -4.94 -2.78
N LEU A 404 21.87 -5.20 -3.44
CA LEU A 404 23.01 -5.87 -2.81
C LEU A 404 23.73 -4.96 -1.80
N SER A 405 23.76 -3.65 -2.03
CA SER A 405 24.29 -2.70 -1.03
C SER A 405 23.43 -2.70 0.24
N ILE A 406 22.10 -2.74 0.09
CA ILE A 406 21.17 -2.88 1.21
C ILE A 406 21.36 -4.23 1.89
N PHE A 407 21.37 -5.33 1.13
CA PHE A 407 21.59 -6.67 1.66
C PHE A 407 22.87 -6.73 2.51
N GLY A 408 23.99 -6.26 1.97
CA GLY A 408 25.27 -6.29 2.68
C GLY A 408 25.31 -5.38 3.90
N ALA A 409 24.57 -4.27 3.90
CA ALA A 409 24.41 -3.43 5.09
C ALA A 409 23.59 -4.11 6.20
N LEU A 410 22.65 -4.98 5.83
CA LEU A 410 21.80 -5.71 6.78
C LEU A 410 22.47 -6.99 7.28
N ALA A 411 23.12 -7.75 6.40
CA ALA A 411 23.78 -9.01 6.72
C ALA A 411 25.18 -8.83 7.32
N GLY A 412 25.86 -7.70 7.06
CA GLY A 412 27.21 -7.44 7.54
C GLY A 412 28.31 -7.94 6.59
N ALA A 413 29.55 -7.52 6.87
CA ALA A 413 30.70 -7.74 5.98
C ALA A 413 31.10 -9.21 5.83
N ASP A 414 30.86 -10.03 6.85
CA ASP A 414 31.21 -11.47 6.85
C ASP A 414 30.36 -12.27 5.85
N HIS A 415 29.23 -11.71 5.41
CA HIS A 415 28.27 -12.37 4.53
C HIS A 415 28.39 -11.97 3.05
N VAL A 416 29.47 -11.29 2.63
CA VAL A 416 29.68 -10.87 1.23
C VAL A 416 29.69 -12.07 0.27
N VAL A 417 30.29 -13.20 0.67
CA VAL A 417 30.30 -14.41 -0.17
C VAL A 417 28.89 -14.98 -0.32
N ALA A 418 28.14 -15.11 0.79
CA ALA A 418 26.75 -15.55 0.79
C ALA A 418 25.86 -14.65 -0.09
N MET A 419 26.05 -13.32 0.01
CA MET A 419 25.39 -12.34 -0.84
C MET A 419 25.62 -12.62 -2.34
N LEU A 420 26.87 -12.85 -2.75
CA LEU A 420 27.23 -13.13 -4.14
C LEU A 420 26.72 -14.49 -4.62
N VAL A 421 26.73 -15.51 -3.76
CA VAL A 421 26.11 -16.82 -4.03
C VAL A 421 24.62 -16.64 -4.33
N ILE A 422 23.89 -15.95 -3.45
CA ILE A 422 22.46 -15.68 -3.64
C ILE A 422 22.21 -14.90 -4.94
N ALA A 423 22.95 -13.82 -5.18
CA ALA A 423 22.78 -12.99 -6.36
C ALA A 423 23.02 -13.79 -7.66
N THR A 424 24.03 -14.65 -7.66
CA THR A 424 24.34 -15.54 -8.78
C THR A 424 23.25 -16.60 -8.97
N SER A 425 22.79 -17.23 -7.88
CA SER A 425 21.69 -18.20 -7.92
C SER A 425 20.40 -17.58 -8.47
N ILE A 426 20.06 -16.35 -8.06
CA ILE A 426 18.92 -15.59 -8.61
C ILE A 426 19.08 -15.41 -10.11
N LEU A 427 20.24 -14.94 -10.58
CA LEU A 427 20.45 -14.65 -12.00
C LEU A 427 20.41 -15.94 -12.85
N VAL A 428 21.10 -16.99 -12.40
CA VAL A 428 21.16 -18.28 -13.10
C VAL A 428 19.79 -18.94 -13.14
N ALA A 429 19.09 -19.04 -12.01
CA ALA A 429 17.78 -19.66 -11.97
C ALA A 429 16.74 -18.84 -12.76
N SER A 430 16.83 -17.51 -12.75
CA SER A 430 16.01 -16.64 -13.62
C SER A 430 16.24 -16.92 -15.10
N ALA A 431 17.50 -17.13 -15.51
CA ALA A 431 17.84 -17.47 -16.89
C ALA A 431 17.34 -18.86 -17.29
N LEU A 432 17.58 -19.87 -16.43
CA LEU A 432 17.16 -21.25 -16.67
C LEU A 432 15.64 -21.38 -16.75
N TRP A 433 14.92 -20.78 -15.81
CA TRP A 433 13.46 -20.78 -15.79
C TRP A 433 12.88 -20.27 -17.10
N ALA A 434 13.36 -19.12 -17.56
CA ALA A 434 12.82 -18.53 -18.77
C ALA A 434 13.12 -19.33 -20.04
N GLN A 435 14.23 -20.06 -20.10
CA GLN A 435 14.55 -20.89 -21.26
C GLN A 435 13.82 -22.24 -21.22
N LEU A 436 13.74 -22.86 -20.05
CA LEU A 436 13.22 -24.22 -19.90
C LEU A 436 11.70 -24.25 -19.76
N VAL A 437 11.12 -23.21 -19.15
CA VAL A 437 9.68 -23.15 -18.82
C VAL A 437 8.94 -22.15 -19.71
N GLU A 438 9.47 -20.95 -19.89
CA GLU A 438 8.80 -19.86 -20.64
C GLU A 438 9.26 -19.78 -22.11
N GLY A 439 10.15 -20.68 -22.54
CA GLY A 439 10.88 -20.58 -23.80
C GLY A 439 9.96 -20.50 -25.02
N SER A 440 9.97 -19.35 -25.70
CA SER A 440 9.40 -19.17 -27.04
C SER A 440 10.54 -18.94 -28.05
N PRO A 441 10.49 -19.53 -29.27
CA PRO A 441 11.44 -19.25 -30.35
C PRO A 441 11.58 -17.75 -30.68
N SER A 442 10.55 -16.95 -30.38
CA SER A 442 10.51 -15.50 -30.60
C SER A 442 11.09 -14.66 -29.44
N LEU A 443 11.37 -15.28 -28.29
CA LEU A 443 11.73 -14.59 -27.03
C LEU A 443 13.07 -15.12 -26.48
N LEU A 444 14.10 -15.13 -27.33
CA LEU A 444 15.42 -15.75 -27.06
C LEU A 444 16.18 -15.20 -25.82
N ARG A 445 15.66 -14.17 -25.13
CA ARG A 445 15.78 -13.95 -23.68
C ARG A 445 14.56 -13.20 -23.13
N PRO A 446 13.98 -13.69 -22.03
CA PRO A 446 13.92 -12.84 -20.84
C PRO A 446 14.45 -13.60 -19.63
N TYR A 447 14.83 -12.89 -18.56
CA TYR A 447 15.02 -13.52 -17.24
C TYR A 447 13.63 -13.65 -16.59
N GLY A 448 13.31 -14.85 -16.10
CA GLY A 448 12.00 -15.18 -15.56
C GLY A 448 11.89 -14.88 -14.07
N TRP A 449 10.78 -14.27 -13.66
CA TRP A 449 10.59 -13.84 -12.26
C TRP A 449 10.58 -15.01 -11.27
N TYR A 450 9.88 -16.10 -11.59
CA TYR A 450 9.81 -17.29 -10.73
C TYR A 450 11.17 -17.98 -10.57
N GLY A 451 11.97 -18.00 -11.65
CA GLY A 451 13.35 -18.45 -11.56
C GLY A 451 14.15 -17.63 -10.55
N GLY A 452 13.93 -16.32 -10.49
CA GLY A 452 14.56 -15.46 -9.48
C GLY A 452 14.14 -15.79 -8.04
N VAL A 453 12.85 -16.08 -7.81
CA VAL A 453 12.36 -16.51 -6.48
C VAL A 453 12.98 -17.84 -6.07
N ILE A 454 12.98 -18.82 -6.98
CA ILE A 454 13.62 -20.13 -6.74
C ILE A 454 15.11 -19.94 -6.48
N GLY A 455 15.78 -19.12 -7.28
CA GLY A 455 17.20 -18.81 -7.13
C GLY A 455 17.53 -18.14 -5.80
N ALA A 456 16.65 -17.29 -5.28
CA ALA A 456 16.83 -16.69 -3.94
C ALA A 456 16.74 -17.76 -2.84
N VAL A 457 15.73 -18.63 -2.89
CA VAL A 457 15.56 -19.72 -1.92
C VAL A 457 16.74 -20.69 -1.97
N LEU A 458 17.14 -21.12 -3.17
CA LEU A 458 18.30 -22.00 -3.36
C LEU A 458 19.59 -21.33 -2.91
N GLY A 459 19.78 -20.04 -3.22
CA GLY A 459 20.94 -19.28 -2.80
C GLY A 459 21.06 -19.19 -1.28
N VAL A 460 19.96 -18.91 -0.58
CA VAL A 460 19.91 -18.89 0.89
C VAL A 460 20.21 -20.28 1.45
N ALA A 461 19.63 -21.33 0.89
CA ALA A 461 19.88 -22.70 1.33
C ALA A 461 21.35 -23.10 1.15
N VAL A 462 21.94 -22.81 -0.01
CA VAL A 462 23.36 -23.10 -0.30
C VAL A 462 24.27 -22.29 0.62
N ALA A 463 24.01 -21.00 0.80
CA ALA A 463 24.78 -20.18 1.74
C ALA A 463 24.64 -20.68 3.18
N GLY A 464 23.47 -21.20 3.56
CA GLY A 464 23.24 -21.86 4.84
C GLY A 464 24.08 -23.12 5.05
N LEU A 465 24.18 -23.96 4.02
CA LEU A 465 25.07 -25.15 4.03
C LEU A 465 26.56 -24.76 4.13
N LEU A 466 26.91 -23.54 3.75
CA LEU A 466 28.26 -22.97 3.89
C LEU A 466 28.48 -22.27 5.25
N GLY A 467 27.51 -22.36 6.17
CA GLY A 467 27.64 -21.89 7.56
C GLY A 467 27.04 -20.51 7.85
N ALA A 468 26.41 -19.85 6.88
CA ALA A 468 25.72 -18.57 7.12
C ALA A 468 24.33 -18.78 7.73
N ASP A 469 23.83 -17.84 8.53
CA ASP A 469 22.47 -17.93 9.11
C ASP A 469 21.38 -17.73 8.04
N PRO A 470 20.57 -18.76 7.71
CA PRO A 470 19.54 -18.65 6.68
C PRO A 470 18.47 -17.60 7.01
N TRP A 471 18.16 -17.36 8.28
CA TRP A 471 17.18 -16.35 8.68
C TRP A 471 17.69 -14.94 8.36
N LEU A 472 18.94 -14.64 8.74
CA LEU A 472 19.59 -13.38 8.41
C LEU A 472 19.57 -13.11 6.90
N LEU A 473 19.98 -14.10 6.10
CA LEU A 473 20.04 -13.96 4.65
C LEU A 473 18.64 -13.80 4.05
N ALA A 474 17.65 -14.60 4.47
CA ALA A 474 16.27 -14.50 3.98
C ALA A 474 15.64 -13.14 4.33
N GLY A 475 15.84 -12.66 5.56
CA GLY A 475 15.39 -11.34 6.01
C GLY A 475 16.02 -10.22 5.19
N ALA A 476 17.35 -10.23 5.03
CA ALA A 476 18.07 -9.25 4.22
C ALA A 476 17.62 -9.26 2.75
N CYS A 477 17.36 -10.45 2.18
CA CYS A 477 16.76 -10.58 0.85
C CYS A 477 15.38 -9.92 0.79
N CYS A 478 14.50 -10.14 1.77
CA CYS A 478 13.15 -9.60 1.77
C CYS A 478 13.10 -8.08 1.96
N VAL A 479 14.07 -7.48 2.67
CA VAL A 479 14.20 -6.01 2.76
C VAL A 479 14.80 -5.42 1.48
N ALA A 480 15.74 -6.10 0.83
CA ALA A 480 16.36 -5.66 -0.41
C ALA A 480 15.48 -5.86 -1.66
N ALA A 481 14.63 -6.89 -1.67
CA ALA A 481 13.84 -7.30 -2.83
C ALA A 481 12.86 -6.25 -3.36
N PRO A 482 12.11 -5.49 -2.54
CA PRO A 482 11.25 -4.42 -3.03
C PRO A 482 12.02 -3.35 -3.82
N TRP A 483 13.24 -3.00 -3.41
CA TRP A 483 14.10 -2.06 -4.13
C TRP A 483 14.55 -2.62 -5.48
N LEU A 484 15.00 -3.88 -5.51
CA LEU A 484 15.34 -4.58 -6.75
C LEU A 484 14.15 -4.60 -7.71
N GLN A 485 12.96 -4.91 -7.21
CA GLN A 485 11.74 -4.98 -8.00
C GLN A 485 11.32 -3.62 -8.52
N ALA A 486 11.32 -2.58 -7.69
CA ALA A 486 10.98 -1.22 -8.08
C ALA A 486 11.89 -0.72 -9.22
N VAL A 487 13.21 -0.84 -9.07
CA VAL A 487 14.15 -0.42 -10.13
C VAL A 487 14.01 -1.32 -11.36
N GLY A 488 13.80 -2.63 -11.18
CA GLY A 488 13.56 -3.58 -12.27
C GLY A 488 12.31 -3.28 -13.11
N ARG A 489 11.30 -2.59 -12.55
CA ARG A 489 10.12 -2.14 -13.32
C ARG A 489 10.44 -1.03 -14.31
N LEU A 490 11.50 -0.24 -14.09
CA LEU A 490 11.98 0.73 -15.09
C LEU A 490 12.49 0.02 -16.35
N ARG A 491 13.18 -1.12 -16.19
CA ARG A 491 13.54 -2.00 -17.30
C ARG A 491 12.29 -2.51 -18.03
N CYS A 492 11.26 -2.93 -17.28
CA CYS A 492 10.00 -3.41 -17.84
C CYS A 492 9.29 -2.33 -18.67
N LEU A 493 9.30 -1.07 -18.19
CA LEU A 493 8.79 0.07 -18.93
C LEU A 493 9.50 0.23 -20.27
N VAL A 494 10.83 0.27 -20.31
CA VAL A 494 11.57 0.44 -21.58
C VAL A 494 11.31 -0.73 -22.55
N GLN A 495 11.21 -1.96 -22.04
CA GLN A 495 10.96 -3.14 -22.89
C GLN A 495 9.50 -3.27 -23.32
N GLY A 496 8.56 -2.67 -22.60
CA GLY A 496 7.13 -2.87 -22.80
C GLY A 496 6.60 -4.22 -22.34
N CYS A 497 7.28 -4.88 -21.38
CA CYS A 497 6.74 -6.07 -20.71
C CYS A 497 5.98 -5.67 -19.43
N CYS A 498 5.20 -6.60 -18.87
CA CYS A 498 4.38 -6.37 -17.68
C CYS A 498 3.38 -5.23 -17.81
N HIS A 499 2.94 -4.92 -19.03
CA HIS A 499 2.06 -3.78 -19.32
C HIS A 499 0.61 -4.03 -18.90
N GLY A 500 -0.13 -2.94 -18.73
CA GLY A 500 -1.55 -2.97 -18.42
C GLY A 500 -2.41 -3.30 -19.62
N ARG A 501 -3.67 -3.65 -19.36
CA ARG A 501 -4.73 -3.62 -20.40
C ARG A 501 -5.10 -2.18 -20.74
N GLU A 502 -5.93 -2.02 -21.76
CA GLU A 502 -6.50 -0.72 -22.14
C GLU A 502 -7.10 0.01 -20.93
N ALA A 503 -6.85 1.32 -20.87
CA ALA A 503 -7.24 2.19 -19.77
C ALA A 503 -7.81 3.51 -20.31
N PRO A 504 -8.63 4.22 -19.53
CA PRO A 504 -9.00 5.59 -19.84
C PRO A 504 -7.77 6.48 -20.02
N ALA A 505 -7.85 7.44 -20.95
CA ALA A 505 -6.74 8.35 -21.26
C ALA A 505 -6.25 9.19 -20.05
N SER A 506 -7.14 9.45 -19.08
CA SER A 506 -6.81 10.15 -17.82
C SER A 506 -5.95 9.33 -16.84
N VAL A 507 -5.79 8.03 -17.09
CA VAL A 507 -5.03 7.12 -16.21
C VAL A 507 -3.86 6.47 -16.95
N GLY A 508 -4.04 6.17 -18.23
CA GLY A 508 -3.10 5.36 -19.01
C GLY A 508 -1.82 6.07 -19.47
N ILE A 509 -0.82 5.26 -19.80
CA ILE A 509 0.38 5.66 -20.56
C ILE A 509 0.33 5.04 -21.95
N ARG A 510 1.01 5.64 -22.92
CA ARG A 510 1.07 5.14 -24.31
C ARG A 510 2.47 4.66 -24.67
N TYR A 511 2.54 3.51 -25.32
CA TYR A 511 3.76 3.00 -25.94
C TYR A 511 3.73 3.31 -27.43
N THR A 512 4.75 4.00 -27.93
CA THR A 512 4.89 4.36 -29.35
C THR A 512 6.19 3.85 -29.95
N HIS A 513 7.19 3.52 -29.12
CA HIS A 513 8.48 3.05 -29.62
C HIS A 513 8.36 1.69 -30.34
N PRO A 514 8.82 1.53 -31.60
CA PRO A 514 8.64 0.30 -32.38
C PRO A 514 9.31 -0.95 -31.78
N ARG A 515 10.35 -0.78 -30.96
CA ARG A 515 11.01 -1.90 -30.25
C ARG A 515 10.28 -2.37 -29.00
N SER A 516 9.31 -1.61 -28.49
CA SER A 516 8.52 -2.02 -27.33
C SER A 516 7.70 -3.28 -27.65
N ARG A 517 7.65 -4.23 -26.70
CA ARG A 517 6.82 -5.43 -26.82
C ARG A 517 5.33 -5.11 -26.90
N VAL A 518 4.88 -3.98 -26.33
CA VAL A 518 3.50 -3.51 -26.47
C VAL A 518 3.17 -3.25 -27.95
N CYS A 519 4.07 -2.55 -28.66
CA CYS A 519 3.91 -2.23 -30.06
C CYS A 519 4.06 -3.46 -30.97
N LYS A 520 5.03 -4.34 -30.67
CA LYS A 520 5.34 -5.51 -31.51
C LYS A 520 4.37 -6.68 -31.36
N LEU A 521 3.93 -6.96 -30.12
CA LEU A 521 3.29 -8.23 -29.77
C LEU A 521 1.83 -8.07 -29.37
N SER A 522 1.44 -6.92 -28.84
CA SER A 522 0.14 -6.76 -28.18
C SER A 522 -0.88 -5.98 -29.00
N GLY A 523 -0.47 -5.32 -30.10
CA GLY A 523 -1.36 -4.51 -30.93
C GLY A 523 -1.87 -3.22 -30.26
N LEU A 524 -1.29 -2.84 -29.12
CA LEU A 524 -1.71 -1.68 -28.31
C LEU A 524 -0.82 -0.45 -28.56
N ALA A 525 -0.18 -0.36 -29.73
CA ALA A 525 0.65 0.78 -30.10
C ALA A 525 -0.18 2.07 -30.08
N GLY A 526 0.31 3.07 -29.35
CA GLY A 526 -0.38 4.35 -29.19
C GLY A 526 -1.67 4.29 -28.37
N VAL A 527 -2.13 3.14 -27.89
CA VAL A 527 -3.35 2.98 -27.06
C VAL A 527 -3.00 3.26 -25.59
N PRO A 528 -3.86 3.96 -24.81
CA PRO A 528 -3.56 4.19 -23.40
C PRO A 528 -3.77 2.89 -22.63
N VAL A 529 -2.73 2.43 -21.94
CA VAL A 529 -2.76 1.22 -21.10
C VAL A 529 -2.50 1.58 -19.65
N HIS A 530 -3.05 0.80 -18.72
CA HIS A 530 -2.77 0.98 -17.30
C HIS A 530 -1.24 0.94 -17.06
N PRO A 531 -0.66 1.92 -16.34
CA PRO A 531 0.76 1.92 -16.02
C PRO A 531 1.06 0.93 -14.89
N THR A 532 0.80 -0.37 -15.10
CA THR A 532 1.03 -1.43 -14.11
C THR A 532 2.47 -1.47 -13.58
N PRO A 533 3.54 -1.15 -14.37
CA PRO A 533 4.87 -1.03 -13.78
C PRO A 533 4.98 0.13 -12.78
N LEU A 534 4.29 1.27 -13.00
CA LEU A 534 4.23 2.37 -12.03
C LEU A 534 3.49 1.95 -10.76
N TYR A 535 2.35 1.26 -10.88
CA TYR A 535 1.63 0.72 -9.73
C TYR A 535 2.55 -0.18 -8.89
N SER A 536 3.32 -1.03 -9.56
CA SER A 536 4.28 -1.93 -8.94
C SER A 536 5.45 -1.20 -8.27
N ILE A 537 5.97 -0.12 -8.87
CA ILE A 537 7.01 0.72 -8.26
C ILE A 537 6.48 1.34 -6.96
N LEU A 538 5.29 1.96 -7.02
CA LEU A 538 4.69 2.63 -5.87
C LEU A 538 4.42 1.64 -4.72
N SER A 539 3.86 0.47 -5.01
CA SER A 539 3.61 -0.55 -3.99
C SER A 539 4.92 -1.09 -3.40
N ASN A 540 5.94 -1.34 -4.23
CA ASN A 540 7.23 -1.83 -3.74
C ASN A 540 7.93 -0.79 -2.85
N VAL A 541 7.86 0.50 -3.16
CA VAL A 541 8.43 1.54 -2.28
C VAL A 541 7.76 1.53 -0.91
N VAL A 542 6.42 1.42 -0.85
CA VAL A 542 5.70 1.32 0.43
C VAL A 542 6.11 0.06 1.20
N ILE A 543 6.18 -1.09 0.52
CA ILE A 543 6.61 -2.36 1.13
C ILE A 543 8.04 -2.22 1.68
N ALA A 544 8.95 -1.65 0.89
CA ALA A 544 10.35 -1.45 1.26
C ALA A 544 10.49 -0.64 2.56
N VAL A 545 9.74 0.45 2.65
CA VAL A 545 9.71 1.35 3.81
C VAL A 545 9.17 0.63 5.06
N VAL A 546 8.10 -0.17 4.92
CA VAL A 546 7.54 -0.95 6.03
C VAL A 546 8.51 -2.01 6.54
N VAL A 547 9.09 -2.84 5.65
CA VAL A 547 9.98 -3.93 6.08
C VAL A 547 11.33 -3.41 6.59
N ALA A 548 11.82 -2.29 6.05
CA ALA A 548 12.99 -1.60 6.60
C ALA A 548 12.71 -1.05 8.00
N ARG A 549 11.49 -0.54 8.25
CA ARG A 549 11.10 -0.09 9.59
C ARG A 549 11.04 -1.25 10.59
N LEU A 550 10.46 -2.38 10.19
CA LEU A 550 10.47 -3.58 11.04
C LEU A 550 11.89 -4.04 11.38
N TRP A 551 12.82 -3.97 10.42
CA TRP A 551 14.23 -4.26 10.66
C TRP A 551 14.85 -3.30 11.69
N GLN A 552 14.65 -1.98 11.53
CA GLN A 552 15.14 -0.95 12.46
C GLN A 552 14.59 -1.16 13.88
N LEU A 553 13.33 -1.56 13.99
CA LEU A 553 12.66 -1.88 15.26
C LEU A 553 13.09 -3.22 15.88
N ARG A 554 14.10 -3.90 15.30
CA ARG A 554 14.63 -5.19 15.79
C ARG A 554 13.59 -6.32 15.79
N ALA A 555 12.60 -6.25 14.90
CA ALA A 555 11.59 -7.30 14.77
C ALA A 555 12.23 -8.66 14.48
N SER A 556 11.53 -9.75 14.83
CA SER A 556 11.98 -11.09 14.45
C SER A 556 12.08 -11.22 12.93
N LEU A 557 13.09 -11.93 12.45
CA LEU A 557 13.31 -12.09 11.01
C LEU A 557 12.18 -12.87 10.34
N SER A 558 11.50 -13.77 11.06
CA SER A 558 10.28 -14.43 10.58
C SER A 558 9.14 -13.42 10.35
N LEU A 559 8.97 -12.42 11.23
CA LEU A 559 7.99 -11.36 11.03
C LEU A 559 8.33 -10.49 9.81
N VAL A 560 9.61 -10.10 9.64
CA VAL A 560 10.07 -9.31 8.48
C VAL A 560 9.80 -10.04 7.16
N VAL A 561 10.21 -11.31 7.07
CA VAL A 561 10.00 -12.15 5.88
C VAL A 561 8.50 -12.37 5.62
N GLY A 562 7.75 -12.71 6.65
CA GLY A 562 6.32 -13.00 6.54
C GLY A 562 5.51 -11.77 6.10
N VAL A 563 5.76 -10.60 6.69
CA VAL A 563 5.11 -9.34 6.31
C VAL A 563 5.45 -8.96 4.87
N TYR A 564 6.72 -9.12 4.45
CA TYR A 564 7.09 -8.90 3.04
C TYR A 564 6.26 -9.79 2.09
N LEU A 565 6.14 -11.08 2.38
CA LEU A 565 5.39 -12.05 1.56
C LEU A 565 3.88 -11.76 1.53
N ILE A 566 3.32 -11.32 2.65
CA ILE A 566 1.91 -10.88 2.74
C ILE A 566 1.69 -9.64 1.88
N LEU A 567 2.44 -8.57 2.11
CA LEU A 567 2.22 -7.29 1.43
C LEU A 567 2.49 -7.38 -0.07
N THR A 568 3.54 -8.11 -0.48
CA THR A 568 3.83 -8.34 -1.90
C THR A 568 2.74 -9.18 -2.56
N GLY A 569 2.22 -10.21 -1.88
CA GLY A 569 1.09 -11.00 -2.36
C GLY A 569 -0.17 -10.15 -2.55
N LEU A 570 -0.55 -9.35 -1.56
CA LEU A 570 -1.71 -8.46 -1.64
C LEU A 570 -1.58 -7.43 -2.77
N ALA A 571 -0.43 -6.77 -2.89
CA ALA A 571 -0.16 -5.80 -3.96
C ALA A 571 -0.21 -6.47 -5.34
N ARG A 572 0.41 -7.65 -5.46
CA ARG A 572 0.46 -8.42 -6.72
C ARG A 572 -0.93 -8.88 -7.15
N PHE A 573 -1.78 -9.31 -6.21
CA PHE A 573 -3.15 -9.73 -6.49
C PHE A 573 -3.97 -8.62 -7.17
N VAL A 574 -3.79 -7.39 -6.72
CA VAL A 574 -4.44 -6.20 -7.30
C VAL A 574 -3.79 -5.79 -8.61
N GLU A 575 -2.46 -5.65 -8.68
CA GLU A 575 -1.75 -5.25 -9.91
C GLU A 575 -2.13 -6.18 -11.09
N GLU A 576 -2.21 -7.48 -10.82
CA GLU A 576 -2.48 -8.50 -11.83
C GLU A 576 -3.85 -8.35 -12.50
N SER A 577 -4.84 -7.79 -11.81
CA SER A 577 -6.18 -7.55 -12.38
C SER A 577 -6.17 -6.48 -13.47
N TYR A 578 -5.17 -5.58 -13.45
CA TYR A 578 -4.99 -4.53 -14.45
C TYR A 578 -4.03 -4.92 -15.59
N ARG A 579 -3.34 -6.06 -15.51
CA ARG A 579 -2.42 -6.50 -16.57
C ARG A 579 -3.13 -6.90 -17.86
N GLY A 580 -2.48 -6.60 -18.99
CA GLY A 580 -2.98 -6.82 -20.35
C GLY A 580 -2.28 -7.93 -21.12
N GLU A 581 -1.40 -8.71 -20.49
CA GLU A 581 -0.61 -9.76 -21.14
C GLU A 581 -1.47 -10.98 -21.49
N PRO A 582 -1.70 -11.30 -22.79
CA PRO A 582 -2.62 -12.37 -23.21
C PRO A 582 -2.17 -13.78 -22.80
N GLN A 583 -0.89 -13.98 -22.51
CA GLN A 583 -0.30 -15.30 -22.24
C GLN A 583 -0.64 -15.85 -20.85
N THR A 584 -1.25 -15.05 -19.97
CA THR A 584 -1.51 -15.46 -18.59
C THR A 584 -2.74 -16.37 -18.52
N ALA A 585 -2.53 -17.63 -18.15
CA ALA A 585 -3.63 -18.58 -17.96
C ALA A 585 -4.62 -18.11 -16.88
N VAL A 586 -5.92 -18.24 -17.16
CA VAL A 586 -7.01 -17.99 -16.22
C VAL A 586 -7.58 -19.32 -15.74
N ARG A 587 -7.57 -19.55 -14.43
CA ARG A 587 -8.09 -20.77 -13.79
C ARG A 587 -9.07 -20.40 -12.69
N ALA A 588 -10.27 -20.97 -12.74
CA ALA A 588 -11.34 -20.72 -11.78
C ALA A 588 -11.63 -19.22 -11.55
N GLY A 589 -11.63 -18.42 -12.63
CA GLY A 589 -11.94 -16.99 -12.60
C GLY A 589 -10.78 -16.06 -12.21
N LEU A 590 -9.66 -16.60 -11.75
CA LEU A 590 -8.45 -15.83 -11.40
C LEU A 590 -7.31 -16.11 -12.38
N LYS A 591 -6.47 -15.10 -12.61
CA LYS A 591 -5.21 -15.27 -13.35
C LYS A 591 -4.22 -16.11 -12.54
N LEU A 592 -3.35 -16.88 -13.20
CA LEU A 592 -2.34 -17.71 -12.53
C LEU A 592 -1.51 -16.93 -11.49
N TYR A 593 -1.09 -15.71 -11.82
CA TYR A 593 -0.34 -14.86 -10.89
C TYR A 593 -1.15 -14.40 -9.67
N GLN A 594 -2.49 -14.35 -9.74
CA GLN A 594 -3.32 -14.08 -8.56
C GLN A 594 -3.36 -15.29 -7.62
N TRP A 595 -3.34 -16.53 -8.16
CA TRP A 595 -3.18 -17.73 -7.33
C TRP A 595 -1.81 -17.75 -6.62
N MET A 596 -0.75 -17.41 -7.34
CA MET A 596 0.59 -17.32 -6.75
C MET A 596 0.70 -16.20 -5.71
N ALA A 597 -0.03 -15.10 -5.90
CA ALA A 597 -0.17 -14.04 -4.90
C ALA A 597 -0.87 -14.53 -3.62
N ILE A 598 -1.94 -15.33 -3.75
CA ILE A 598 -2.61 -15.97 -2.60
C ILE A 598 -1.63 -16.90 -1.87
N LEU A 599 -0.89 -17.74 -2.60
CA LEU A 599 0.12 -18.62 -2.00
C LEU A 599 1.21 -17.82 -1.27
N SER A 600 1.64 -16.68 -1.80
CA SER A 600 2.57 -15.77 -1.12
C SER A 600 2.01 -15.25 0.21
N VAL A 601 0.72 -14.88 0.25
CA VAL A 601 0.07 -14.44 1.49
C VAL A 601 0.02 -15.60 2.50
N VAL A 602 -0.41 -16.80 2.09
CA VAL A 602 -0.47 -17.98 2.98
C VAL A 602 0.92 -18.36 3.49
N ALA A 603 1.94 -18.33 2.62
CA ALA A 603 3.32 -18.56 3.01
C ALA A 603 3.79 -17.50 4.01
N GLY A 604 3.48 -16.23 3.77
CA GLY A 604 3.83 -15.14 4.68
C GLY A 604 3.19 -15.29 6.06
N VAL A 605 1.89 -15.61 6.13
CA VAL A 605 1.20 -15.95 7.38
C VAL A 605 1.91 -17.10 8.10
N SER A 606 2.16 -18.19 7.39
CA SER A 606 2.82 -19.38 7.94
C SER A 606 4.23 -19.05 8.47
N VAL A 607 4.99 -18.22 7.75
CA VAL A 607 6.33 -17.78 8.17
C VAL A 607 6.25 -16.90 9.42
N THR A 608 5.30 -15.97 9.52
CA THR A 608 5.15 -15.17 10.75
C THR A 608 4.83 -16.01 11.99
N MET A 609 4.21 -17.19 11.81
CA MET A 609 3.91 -18.13 12.90
C MET A 609 5.14 -18.94 13.35
N ILE A 610 6.29 -18.81 12.68
CA ILE A 610 7.52 -19.47 13.12
C ILE A 610 8.11 -18.70 14.30
N VAL A 611 7.98 -19.31 15.47
CA VAL A 611 8.53 -18.82 16.74
C VAL A 611 10.02 -19.15 16.84
N GLY A 612 10.79 -18.28 17.49
CA GLY A 612 12.21 -18.51 17.76
C GLY A 612 13.18 -18.06 16.66
N ALA A 613 12.69 -17.42 15.59
CA ALA A 613 13.57 -16.74 14.64
C ALA A 613 14.30 -15.58 15.33
N PRO A 614 15.59 -15.34 15.03
CA PRO A 614 16.35 -14.28 15.66
C PRO A 614 15.81 -12.89 15.30
N SER A 615 16.09 -11.92 16.16
CA SER A 615 15.79 -10.50 15.90
C SER A 615 16.73 -9.91 14.84
N ALA A 616 16.23 -8.95 14.08
CA ALA A 616 17.01 -8.25 13.08
C ALA A 616 18.24 -7.52 13.69
N PRO A 617 19.47 -7.80 13.21
CA PRO A 617 20.70 -7.20 13.73
C PRO A 617 20.90 -5.76 13.24
N GLU A 618 21.90 -5.08 13.83
CA GLU A 618 22.16 -3.65 13.60
C GLU A 618 22.61 -3.42 12.17
N ILE A 619 22.17 -2.32 11.55
CA ILE A 619 22.53 -2.02 10.17
C ILE A 619 23.99 -1.55 10.18
N GLN A 620 24.85 -2.24 9.43
CA GLN A 620 26.28 -1.98 9.37
C GLN A 620 26.74 -1.70 7.95
N PHE A 621 26.96 -0.43 7.64
CA PHE A 621 27.54 -0.04 6.35
C PHE A 621 28.99 -0.54 6.25
N ASN A 622 29.27 -1.30 5.20
CA ASN A 622 30.61 -1.82 4.95
C ASN A 622 31.02 -1.67 3.47
N ARG A 623 32.27 -1.25 3.26
CA ARG A 623 32.80 -0.93 1.92
C ARG A 623 32.93 -2.17 1.04
N ALA A 624 33.22 -3.33 1.63
CA ALA A 624 33.36 -4.60 0.92
C ALA A 624 32.06 -5.00 0.20
N SER A 625 30.91 -4.92 0.89
CA SER A 625 29.61 -5.19 0.27
C SER A 625 29.27 -4.20 -0.83
N VAL A 626 29.55 -2.91 -0.64
CA VAL A 626 29.30 -1.89 -1.67
C VAL A 626 30.15 -2.13 -2.92
N ALA A 627 31.43 -2.47 -2.74
CA ALA A 627 32.31 -2.80 -3.86
C ALA A 627 31.85 -4.08 -4.59
N ALA A 628 31.51 -5.13 -3.85
CA ALA A 628 30.96 -6.37 -4.42
C ALA A 628 29.64 -6.13 -5.16
N ALA A 629 28.74 -5.33 -4.58
CA ALA A 629 27.48 -4.91 -5.18
C ALA A 629 27.71 -4.11 -6.47
N PHE A 630 28.73 -3.24 -6.51
CA PHE A 630 29.06 -2.47 -7.71
C PHE A 630 29.56 -3.39 -8.83
N CYS A 631 30.51 -4.28 -8.53
CA CYS A 631 31.00 -5.27 -9.48
C CYS A 631 29.88 -6.18 -10.01
N PHE A 632 29.02 -6.69 -9.13
CA PHE A 632 27.88 -7.51 -9.53
C PHE A 632 26.83 -6.69 -10.30
N GLY A 633 26.65 -5.41 -9.97
CA GLY A 633 25.80 -4.48 -10.71
C GLY A 633 26.27 -4.28 -12.15
N LEU A 634 27.58 -4.14 -12.37
CA LEU A 634 28.17 -4.11 -13.72
C LEU A 634 27.94 -5.43 -14.48
N PHE A 635 28.09 -6.56 -13.79
CA PHE A 635 27.81 -7.87 -14.36
C PHE A 635 26.33 -8.03 -14.75
N ALA A 636 25.40 -7.62 -13.88
CA ALA A 636 23.97 -7.64 -14.15
C ALA A 636 23.59 -6.69 -15.29
N TRP A 637 24.19 -5.49 -15.35
CA TRP A 637 24.05 -4.56 -16.47
C TRP A 637 24.45 -5.23 -17.79
N PHE A 638 25.62 -5.88 -17.83
CA PHE A 638 26.08 -6.60 -19.00
C PHE A 638 25.13 -7.76 -19.37
N ALA A 639 24.80 -8.61 -18.39
CA ALA A 639 23.99 -9.81 -18.59
C ALA A 639 22.54 -9.52 -19.02
N LEU A 640 21.96 -8.39 -18.60
CA LEU A 640 20.58 -7.98 -18.93
C LEU A 640 20.48 -6.82 -19.93
N GLY A 641 21.61 -6.26 -20.37
CA GLY A 641 21.68 -5.09 -21.26
C GLY A 641 22.48 -5.27 -22.53
N VAL A 642 23.27 -6.34 -22.65
CA VAL A 642 24.14 -6.59 -23.81
C VAL A 642 23.74 -7.88 -24.51
N ASP A 643 23.59 -7.81 -25.83
CA ASP A 643 23.24 -8.94 -26.69
C ASP A 643 24.00 -8.93 -28.03
N PHE A 644 23.79 -9.98 -28.84
CA PHE A 644 24.47 -10.29 -30.10
C PHE A 644 23.41 -10.53 -31.18
N PRO A 645 22.86 -9.47 -31.81
CA PRO A 645 21.67 -9.58 -32.66
C PRO A 645 21.84 -10.52 -33.86
N ASP A 646 23.05 -10.63 -34.40
CA ASP A 646 23.37 -11.46 -35.56
C ASP A 646 23.57 -12.95 -35.22
N SER A 647 23.58 -13.31 -33.95
CA SER A 647 23.75 -14.70 -33.50
C SER A 647 22.40 -15.37 -33.24
N ASN A 648 22.27 -16.62 -33.70
CA ASN A 648 21.13 -17.50 -33.40
C ASN A 648 21.41 -18.43 -32.20
N ARG A 649 22.55 -18.28 -31.52
CA ARG A 649 22.87 -19.08 -30.33
C ARG A 649 21.86 -18.78 -29.22
N ARG A 650 21.60 -19.78 -28.37
CA ARG A 650 20.80 -19.57 -27.15
C ARG A 650 21.41 -18.42 -26.34
N PHE A 651 20.56 -17.58 -25.77
CA PHE A 651 20.95 -16.36 -25.07
C PHE A 651 21.60 -15.27 -25.95
N ALA A 652 21.52 -15.30 -27.28
CA ALA A 652 22.15 -14.25 -28.06
C ALA A 652 21.34 -12.94 -28.15
N ARG A 653 20.03 -12.93 -27.86
CA ARG A 653 19.15 -11.75 -28.14
C ARG A 653 18.33 -11.34 -26.92
N LEU A 654 18.30 -10.05 -26.61
CA LEU A 654 17.52 -9.42 -25.54
C LEU A 654 16.28 -8.66 -26.05
N ALA A 655 16.19 -8.35 -27.35
CA ALA A 655 15.16 -7.46 -27.93
C ALA A 655 14.63 -7.88 -29.31
#